data_AF-A0A9W8Q707-F1
#
_entry.id   AF-A0A9W8Q707-F1
#
_cell.length_a   1.000
_cell.length_b   1.000
_cell.length_c   1.000
_cell.angle_alpha   90.00
_cell.angle_beta   90.00
_cell.angle_gamma   90.00
#
_symmetry.space_group_name_H-M   'P 1'
#
loop_
_entity.id
_entity.type
_entity.pdbx_description
1 polymer ?
#
loop_
_entity_poly.entity_id
_entity_poly.type
_entity_poly.pdbx_seq_one_letter_code
_entity_poly.pdbx_strand_id
1 'polypeptide(L)'
;MRAVVPLVSLSLWQQALAAGTNFLDHAELLSGVEDSAWFERNIPLIEVPSTQIQDVYYYRWQTYKEHLAYTGAQHGYLATEFLHPASYGAPFGGIVAAAGHHITEGRWLRDATYGQDLVNYWLAGPGQLPKPATDNVNKDTYDWAHEYSFWAASAVWKQYLITGDRNFTTGHLDNLVKQYRAWDSHFNPDLGLYWQVPVWDATEYTAASYESPSGDAYHGGAGYRPTINAYQYGDARAIAAVASLTGDVELQMEYEQRAESLQKALEAHLWNENQQFFMHRDRDYQQKLLEDREIMGFLPWMFNMPSSNFSTEPFKQLMDNEGFASTYGPTTLEQRSKWYMYEADGCCRWDGPSWPFATSQTLAAVETLLHEYQQSTITSSDYVNLLETYAKTLYKDGKPYVAEAHHPTEDRWIYDGRDHSEDYNHSTFVDNVLAGLLGLRGQSENSLTIRPLVPSSWAYFAIENLAYHGRSLTVLWDESGTRYNQGKGFKVFIDGSIVLERDYVEEATVKVTPAIPVPPAAKVNIAANTQGFAELSQAFASYTSPFDDPMRAIDGNIWRTAVPSNTRWTSYQSPNATDYFGVDLRQTQSVCDVRLYFYDDDDGVRIPDSYDLQYLQQNGSAEWASVPGQRRSKTPTSSNDEIRVTFPALAASQLRVLAPNPSAGKGWGLSELQVWTAAIFKIRNANSGKLMGVDQQLLVAPGAHVQQRDDAGAREQFWEFVPATGGWSKIRNLNSGLLLMVASDENSANLMQDDDGDTQHCLWKVESQGNGQFLIRNRGSGKVAGVDGMSLSDDASVVQFDDNGTKDHLWDILPAAIEGC
;
A
#
# COMPACT_ATOMS: atom_id res chain seq x y z
N MET A 1 -9.40 3.08 39.33
CA MET A 1 -10.80 3.33 38.91
C MET A 1 -10.78 3.99 37.55
N ARG A 2 -10.95 3.22 36.46
CA ARG A 2 -11.11 3.78 35.11
C ARG A 2 -12.59 4.16 34.93
N ALA A 3 -12.86 5.35 34.40
CA ALA A 3 -14.20 5.72 33.97
C ALA A 3 -14.63 4.75 32.87
N VAL A 4 -15.79 4.11 33.05
CA VAL A 4 -16.40 3.24 32.06
C VAL A 4 -16.91 4.14 30.93
N VAL A 5 -16.11 4.33 29.90
CA VAL A 5 -16.59 4.89 28.63
C VAL A 5 -17.27 3.74 27.89
N PRO A 6 -18.56 3.86 27.50
CA PRO A 6 -19.22 2.82 26.73
C PRO A 6 -18.50 2.65 25.38
N LEU A 7 -18.11 1.40 25.07
CA LEU A 7 -17.41 1.00 23.83
C LEU A 7 -18.01 1.62 22.55
N VAL A 8 -19.32 1.87 22.55
CA VAL A 8 -20.11 2.45 21.44
C VAL A 8 -19.63 3.85 21.00
N SER A 9 -18.87 4.57 21.84
CA SER A 9 -18.39 5.93 21.55
C SER A 9 -16.95 6.01 21.00
N LEU A 10 -16.27 4.87 20.88
CA LEU A 10 -14.90 4.77 20.36
C LEU A 10 -14.91 4.48 18.84
N SER A 11 -13.87 4.88 18.12
CA SER A 11 -13.68 4.42 16.73
C SER A 11 -13.46 2.89 16.71
N LEU A 12 -13.78 2.20 15.61
CA LEU A 12 -13.76 0.73 15.57
C LEU A 12 -12.39 0.11 15.88
N TRP A 13 -11.28 0.72 15.48
CA TRP A 13 -9.94 0.28 15.86
C TRP A 13 -9.68 0.45 17.36
N GLN A 14 -10.21 1.51 17.97
CA GLN A 14 -10.20 1.67 19.43
C GLN A 14 -11.09 0.63 20.12
N GLN A 15 -12.16 0.14 19.48
CA GLN A 15 -12.98 -0.96 20.00
C GLN A 15 -12.26 -2.32 19.88
N ALA A 16 -11.58 -2.59 18.75
CA ALA A 16 -10.80 -3.82 18.55
C ALA A 16 -9.58 -3.89 19.48
N LEU A 17 -8.85 -2.78 19.68
CA LEU A 17 -7.79 -2.68 20.68
C LEU A 17 -8.33 -2.78 22.10
N ALA A 18 -9.49 -2.18 22.40
CA ALA A 18 -10.13 -2.31 23.71
C ALA A 18 -10.67 -3.71 24.00
N ALA A 19 -10.91 -4.52 22.98
CA ALA A 19 -11.32 -5.93 23.08
C ALA A 19 -10.12 -6.90 22.99
N GLY A 20 -8.92 -6.42 22.66
CA GLY A 20 -7.71 -7.22 22.53
C GLY A 20 -7.14 -7.71 23.87
N THR A 21 -6.05 -8.47 23.80
CA THR A 21 -5.27 -8.91 24.96
C THR A 21 -4.08 -7.98 25.22
N ASN A 22 -3.45 -8.14 26.37
CA ASN A 22 -2.25 -7.39 26.79
C ASN A 22 -1.38 -8.31 27.65
N PHE A 23 -0.97 -9.43 27.05
CA PHE A 23 -0.14 -10.46 27.65
C PHE A 23 1.35 -10.19 27.41
N LEU A 24 1.71 -9.53 26.31
CA LEU A 24 3.05 -9.12 25.99
C LEU A 24 3.39 -7.76 26.63
N ASP A 25 4.67 -7.51 26.87
CA ASP A 25 5.15 -6.18 27.26
C ASP A 25 5.27 -5.31 26.01
N HIS A 26 4.18 -4.62 25.66
CA HIS A 26 4.15 -3.74 24.49
C HIS A 26 5.20 -2.62 24.57
N ALA A 27 5.49 -2.12 25.77
CA ALA A 27 6.44 -1.03 25.96
C ALA A 27 7.87 -1.48 25.71
N GLU A 28 8.21 -2.71 26.11
CA GLU A 28 9.50 -3.35 25.80
C GLU A 28 9.62 -3.62 24.29
N LEU A 29 8.63 -4.26 23.68
CA LEU A 29 8.67 -4.67 22.27
C LEU A 29 8.71 -3.48 21.29
N LEU A 30 8.08 -2.36 21.66
CA LEU A 30 8.08 -1.13 20.86
C LEU A 30 9.11 -0.10 21.34
N SER A 31 10.03 -0.51 22.23
CA SER A 31 11.10 0.37 22.69
C SER A 31 12.04 0.72 21.55
N GLY A 32 12.26 2.03 21.32
CA GLY A 32 13.14 2.52 20.25
C GLY A 32 12.47 2.61 18.88
N VAL A 33 11.20 2.21 18.75
CA VAL A 33 10.39 2.46 17.56
C VAL A 33 9.80 3.87 17.64
N GLU A 34 10.03 4.67 16.61
CA GLU A 34 9.48 6.03 16.50
C GLU A 34 7.94 6.00 16.43
N ASP A 35 7.23 6.91 17.10
CA ASP A 35 5.76 6.91 17.14
C ASP A 35 5.15 5.53 17.48
N SER A 36 5.64 4.92 18.56
CA SER A 36 5.21 3.61 19.08
C SER A 36 3.69 3.44 19.17
N ALA A 37 2.96 4.52 19.41
CA ALA A 37 1.50 4.51 19.44
C ALA A 37 0.87 4.12 18.10
N TRP A 38 1.46 4.47 16.95
CA TRP A 38 0.98 4.00 15.65
C TRP A 38 1.18 2.50 15.48
N PHE A 39 2.35 1.98 15.89
CA PHE A 39 2.66 0.55 15.81
C PHE A 39 1.75 -0.26 16.71
N GLU A 40 1.60 0.14 17.97
CA GLU A 40 0.67 -0.52 18.90
C GLU A 40 -0.75 -0.57 18.33
N ARG A 41 -1.18 0.50 17.64
CA ARG A 41 -2.51 0.53 17.00
C ARG A 41 -2.62 -0.31 15.74
N ASN A 42 -1.56 -0.48 14.96
CA ASN A 42 -1.66 -1.02 13.60
C ASN A 42 -1.02 -2.39 13.38
N ILE A 43 0.00 -2.80 14.13
CA ILE A 43 0.72 -4.05 13.84
C ILE A 43 0.39 -5.16 14.85
N PRO A 44 0.31 -6.43 14.44
CA PRO A 44 0.38 -7.54 15.38
C PRO A 44 1.70 -7.48 16.16
N LEU A 45 1.66 -7.74 17.46
CA LEU A 45 2.89 -7.81 18.27
C LEU A 45 3.31 -9.27 18.37
N ILE A 46 4.60 -9.56 18.26
CA ILE A 46 5.11 -10.92 18.39
C ILE A 46 6.19 -11.00 19.45
N GLU A 47 6.28 -12.16 20.09
CA GLU A 47 7.46 -12.53 20.87
C GLU A 47 7.91 -13.92 20.42
N VAL A 48 9.16 -14.04 19.96
CA VAL A 48 9.74 -15.31 19.49
C VAL A 48 11.13 -15.54 20.09
N PRO A 49 11.59 -16.79 20.26
CA PRO A 49 12.92 -17.07 20.81
C PRO A 49 14.09 -16.59 19.94
N SER A 50 13.89 -16.44 18.63
CA SER A 50 14.92 -15.92 17.72
C SER A 50 14.93 -14.39 17.74
N THR A 51 15.89 -13.81 18.47
CA THR A 51 16.03 -12.34 18.58
C THR A 51 16.25 -11.70 17.22
N GLN A 52 17.01 -12.35 16.32
CA GLN A 52 17.28 -11.82 14.99
C GLN A 52 16.00 -11.69 14.15
N ILE A 53 15.12 -12.70 14.17
CA ILE A 53 13.83 -12.64 13.49
C ILE A 53 12.95 -11.55 14.11
N GLN A 54 12.92 -11.46 15.44
CA GLN A 54 12.11 -10.47 16.15
C GLN A 54 12.57 -9.03 15.84
N ASP A 55 13.86 -8.75 15.90
CA ASP A 55 14.43 -7.43 15.63
C ASP A 55 14.13 -6.98 14.20
N VAL A 56 14.27 -7.89 13.23
CA VAL A 56 13.93 -7.62 11.83
C VAL A 56 12.43 -7.46 11.64
N TYR A 57 11.58 -8.21 12.35
CA TYR A 57 10.13 -8.06 12.28
C TYR A 57 9.68 -6.63 12.63
N TYR A 58 10.16 -6.10 13.75
CA TYR A 58 9.82 -4.73 14.16
C TYR A 58 10.49 -3.66 13.29
N TYR A 59 11.68 -3.93 12.78
CA TYR A 59 12.33 -3.05 11.80
C TYR A 59 11.56 -2.99 10.47
N ARG A 60 11.11 -4.12 9.95
CA ARG A 60 10.36 -4.19 8.68
C ARG A 60 9.00 -3.52 8.74
N TRP A 61 8.38 -3.47 9.91
CA TRP A 61 7.21 -2.61 10.13
C TRP A 61 7.57 -1.12 10.11
N GLN A 62 8.73 -0.72 10.64
CA GLN A 62 9.20 0.67 10.54
C GLN A 62 9.41 1.06 9.08
N THR A 63 10.13 0.24 8.31
CA THR A 63 10.33 0.53 6.88
C THR A 63 8.98 0.59 6.15
N TYR A 64 8.08 -0.37 6.35
CA TYR A 64 6.75 -0.32 5.74
C TYR A 64 5.99 0.98 6.04
N LYS A 65 6.05 1.46 7.30
CA LYS A 65 5.41 2.73 7.69
C LYS A 65 6.05 3.93 7.00
N GLU A 66 7.38 3.98 6.87
CA GLU A 66 8.09 5.07 6.18
C GLU A 66 7.71 5.17 4.71
N HIS A 67 7.36 4.04 4.10
CA HIS A 67 6.88 3.98 2.72
C HIS A 67 5.39 4.34 2.56
N LEU A 68 4.63 4.55 3.64
CA LEU A 68 3.23 5.02 3.57
C LEU A 68 3.16 6.53 3.25
N ALA A 69 3.31 6.86 1.98
CA ALA A 69 3.20 8.22 1.46
C ALA A 69 1.74 8.60 1.22
N TYR A 70 1.27 9.71 1.80
CA TYR A 70 -0.08 10.21 1.53
C TYR A 70 -0.13 10.98 0.22
N THR A 71 -0.71 10.40 -0.82
CA THR A 71 -0.71 10.93 -2.19
C THR A 71 -1.73 12.05 -2.45
N GLY A 72 -2.65 12.30 -1.51
CA GLY A 72 -3.64 13.38 -1.57
C GLY A 72 -5.06 12.90 -1.26
N ALA A 73 -5.98 13.86 -1.15
CA ALA A 73 -7.38 13.61 -0.78
C ALA A 73 -8.13 12.67 -1.75
N GLN A 74 -7.67 12.57 -2.99
CA GLN A 74 -8.32 11.78 -4.05
C GLN A 74 -7.86 10.32 -4.09
N HIS A 75 -6.65 10.04 -3.60
CA HIS A 75 -5.97 8.76 -3.82
C HIS A 75 -5.50 8.09 -2.53
N GLY A 76 -5.48 8.82 -1.40
CA GLY A 76 -5.14 8.23 -0.10
C GLY A 76 -3.66 7.86 0.01
N TYR A 77 -3.36 6.75 0.65
CA TYR A 77 -1.99 6.27 0.85
C TYR A 77 -1.48 5.39 -0.30
N LEU A 78 -0.19 5.54 -0.59
CA LEU A 78 0.63 4.63 -1.39
C LEU A 78 1.68 4.00 -0.48
N ALA A 79 2.05 2.75 -0.75
CA ALA A 79 3.31 2.17 -0.28
C ALA A 79 4.33 2.33 -1.41
N THR A 80 5.34 3.19 -1.22
CA THR A 80 6.40 3.38 -2.22
C THR A 80 7.40 2.22 -2.18
N GLU A 81 8.18 2.08 -3.25
CA GLU A 81 9.27 1.09 -3.34
C GLU A 81 10.60 1.70 -2.86
N PHE A 82 10.96 2.85 -3.43
CA PHE A 82 12.04 3.73 -2.94
C PHE A 82 11.44 4.87 -2.12
N LEU A 83 12.16 5.36 -1.11
CA LEU A 83 11.74 6.53 -0.34
C LEU A 83 11.74 7.79 -1.23
N HIS A 84 12.80 7.99 -2.02
CA HIS A 84 12.78 9.01 -3.06
C HIS A 84 12.13 8.49 -4.36
N PRO A 85 11.21 9.26 -4.97
CA PRO A 85 10.63 8.90 -6.26
C PRO A 85 11.70 8.66 -7.34
N ALA A 86 11.70 7.48 -7.94
CA ALA A 86 12.54 7.18 -9.09
C ALA A 86 11.98 7.86 -10.36
N SER A 87 12.87 8.19 -11.32
CA SER A 87 12.47 8.88 -12.57
C SER A 87 11.57 8.04 -13.49
N TYR A 88 11.56 6.73 -13.28
CA TYR A 88 10.73 5.76 -14.00
C TYR A 88 9.48 5.36 -13.19
N GLY A 89 9.21 5.99 -12.06
CA GLY A 89 8.01 5.72 -11.27
C GLY A 89 6.75 6.35 -11.86
N ALA A 90 5.63 5.72 -11.55
CA ALA A 90 4.29 6.29 -11.68
C ALA A 90 4.14 7.57 -10.85
N PRO A 91 3.08 8.38 -11.08
CA PRO A 91 2.82 9.58 -10.29
C PRO A 91 2.90 9.33 -8.78
N PHE A 92 3.40 10.31 -8.02
CA PHE A 92 3.66 10.17 -6.58
C PHE A 92 4.78 9.18 -6.19
N GLY A 93 5.54 8.65 -7.15
CA GLY A 93 6.69 7.77 -6.90
C GLY A 93 6.34 6.29 -6.79
N GLY A 94 5.16 5.86 -7.24
CA GLY A 94 4.76 4.45 -7.23
C GLY A 94 5.53 3.63 -8.26
N ILE A 95 5.96 2.43 -7.89
CA ILE A 95 6.57 1.45 -8.80
C ILE A 95 5.85 0.11 -8.60
N VAL A 96 5.36 -0.50 -9.68
CA VAL A 96 4.46 -1.65 -9.57
C VAL A 96 5.20 -2.98 -9.32
N ALA A 97 6.52 -3.01 -9.52
CA ALA A 97 7.35 -4.21 -9.40
C ALA A 97 7.10 -4.97 -8.08
N ALA A 98 7.13 -4.27 -6.94
CA ALA A 98 6.84 -4.86 -5.64
C ALA A 98 5.41 -4.64 -5.12
N ALA A 99 4.46 -4.13 -5.92
CA ALA A 99 3.09 -3.86 -5.46
C ALA A 99 2.41 -5.11 -4.86
N GLY A 100 2.68 -6.29 -5.43
CA GLY A 100 2.19 -7.56 -4.89
C GLY A 100 2.78 -7.90 -3.51
N HIS A 101 4.04 -7.53 -3.25
CA HIS A 101 4.67 -7.63 -1.94
C HIS A 101 4.05 -6.63 -0.97
N HIS A 102 3.89 -5.38 -1.37
CA HIS A 102 3.36 -4.32 -0.51
C HIS A 102 1.95 -4.62 0.00
N ILE A 103 1.07 -5.11 -0.87
CA ILE A 103 -0.30 -5.54 -0.50
C ILE A 103 -0.24 -6.75 0.43
N THR A 104 0.65 -7.70 0.15
CA THR A 104 0.78 -8.93 0.95
C THR A 104 1.38 -8.69 2.35
N GLU A 105 2.34 -7.78 2.48
CA GLU A 105 2.93 -7.37 3.77
C GLU A 105 1.92 -6.50 4.56
N GLY A 106 1.30 -5.53 3.88
CA GLY A 106 0.37 -4.56 4.48
C GLY A 106 -0.97 -5.14 4.93
N ARG A 107 -1.38 -6.31 4.41
CA ARG A 107 -2.66 -6.95 4.78
C ARG A 107 -2.82 -7.24 6.27
N TRP A 108 -1.70 -7.27 7.00
CA TRP A 108 -1.67 -7.50 8.44
C TRP A 108 -1.84 -6.23 9.27
N LEU A 109 -1.81 -5.06 8.64
CA LEU A 109 -2.15 -3.81 9.31
C LEU A 109 -3.61 -3.88 9.75
N ARG A 110 -3.86 -3.42 10.98
CA ARG A 110 -5.22 -3.29 11.49
C ARG A 110 -5.96 -2.30 10.60
N ASP A 111 -5.52 -1.05 10.50
CA ASP A 111 -6.19 -0.07 9.65
C ASP A 111 -6.16 -0.45 8.17
N ALA A 112 -7.27 -1.04 7.70
CA ALA A 112 -7.41 -1.55 6.35
C ALA A 112 -7.38 -0.45 5.28
N THR A 113 -7.55 0.82 5.65
CA THR A 113 -7.49 1.94 4.69
C THR A 113 -6.14 2.00 3.97
N TYR A 114 -5.03 1.67 4.63
CA TYR A 114 -3.72 1.64 3.96
C TYR A 114 -3.66 0.64 2.81
N GLY A 115 -4.14 -0.59 3.03
CA GLY A 115 -4.20 -1.62 1.99
C GLY A 115 -5.26 -1.32 0.91
N GLN A 116 -6.41 -0.77 1.31
CA GLN A 116 -7.46 -0.37 0.37
C GLN A 116 -7.01 0.76 -0.55
N ASP A 117 -6.36 1.78 -0.02
CA ASP A 117 -5.82 2.91 -0.80
C ASP A 117 -4.73 2.45 -1.76
N LEU A 118 -3.82 1.56 -1.32
CA LEU A 118 -2.80 0.98 -2.18
C LEU A 118 -3.39 0.17 -3.35
N VAL A 119 -4.41 -0.66 -3.09
CA VAL A 119 -5.13 -1.40 -4.14
C VAL A 119 -5.86 -0.45 -5.08
N ASN A 120 -6.52 0.58 -4.54
CA ASN A 120 -7.17 1.62 -5.33
C ASN A 120 -6.17 2.38 -6.19
N TYR A 121 -5.02 2.77 -5.66
CA TYR A 121 -3.97 3.47 -6.38
C TYR A 121 -3.58 2.71 -7.66
N TRP A 122 -3.30 1.41 -7.54
CA TRP A 122 -2.84 0.60 -8.67
C TRP A 122 -3.95 0.23 -9.64
N LEU A 123 -5.11 -0.22 -9.13
CA LEU A 123 -6.16 -0.83 -9.94
C LEU A 123 -7.28 0.14 -10.35
N ALA A 124 -7.39 1.28 -9.68
CA ALA A 124 -8.45 2.26 -9.91
C ALA A 124 -7.97 3.72 -9.90
N GLY A 125 -6.70 3.99 -9.67
CA GLY A 125 -6.15 5.32 -9.46
C GLY A 125 -4.96 5.61 -10.39
N PRO A 126 -3.90 6.29 -9.89
CA PRO A 126 -2.76 6.70 -10.70
C PRO A 126 -2.06 5.57 -11.46
N GLY A 127 -2.08 4.34 -10.95
CA GLY A 127 -1.53 3.17 -11.65
C GLY A 127 -2.20 2.87 -12.98
N GLN A 128 -3.46 3.28 -13.16
CA GLN A 128 -4.21 3.08 -14.41
C GLN A 128 -4.02 4.22 -15.41
N LEU A 129 -3.23 5.25 -15.07
CA LEU A 129 -2.97 6.36 -16.00
C LEU A 129 -2.07 5.89 -17.14
N PRO A 130 -2.23 6.47 -18.35
CA PRO A 130 -1.35 6.18 -19.47
C PRO A 130 0.12 6.46 -19.13
N LYS A 131 1.01 5.61 -19.64
CA LYS A 131 2.46 5.83 -19.60
C LYS A 131 3.07 5.79 -21.01
N PRO A 132 4.25 6.41 -21.23
CA PRO A 132 4.98 6.24 -22.47
C PRO A 132 5.40 4.79 -22.69
N ALA A 133 5.18 4.25 -23.88
CA ALA A 133 5.69 2.93 -24.28
C ALA A 133 7.11 3.09 -24.85
N THR A 134 8.13 3.07 -23.99
CA THR A 134 9.55 3.23 -24.37
C THR A 134 10.44 2.24 -23.61
N ASP A 135 11.66 2.00 -24.10
CA ASP A 135 12.62 1.08 -23.45
C ASP A 135 13.02 1.50 -22.02
N ASN A 136 12.77 2.75 -21.60
CA ASN A 136 13.07 3.21 -20.25
C ASN A 136 11.97 2.87 -19.23
N VAL A 137 10.73 2.62 -19.68
CA VAL A 137 9.53 2.47 -18.83
C VAL A 137 8.58 1.42 -19.42
N ASN A 138 9.14 0.32 -19.91
CA ASN A 138 8.47 -0.77 -20.63
C ASN A 138 7.76 -0.37 -21.93
N LYS A 139 8.34 -0.77 -23.07
CA LYS A 139 7.79 -0.51 -24.42
C LYS A 139 6.61 -1.39 -24.80
N ASP A 140 6.35 -2.47 -24.06
CA ASP A 140 5.33 -3.47 -24.40
C ASP A 140 3.98 -3.15 -23.75
N THR A 141 3.92 -2.18 -22.84
CA THR A 141 2.73 -1.84 -22.05
C THR A 141 2.45 -0.33 -22.01
N TYR A 142 1.22 0.06 -21.67
CA TYR A 142 0.71 1.42 -21.91
C TYR A 142 0.15 2.13 -20.67
N ASP A 143 0.15 1.48 -19.51
CA ASP A 143 -0.22 2.07 -18.23
C ASP A 143 0.74 1.62 -17.11
N TRP A 144 0.79 2.38 -16.02
CA TRP A 144 1.75 2.19 -14.94
C TRP A 144 1.57 0.87 -14.17
N ALA A 145 0.35 0.33 -14.09
CA ALA A 145 0.08 -0.95 -13.42
C ALA A 145 0.56 -2.17 -14.21
N HIS A 146 1.00 -1.97 -15.45
CA HIS A 146 1.59 -3.01 -16.31
C HIS A 146 3.06 -2.71 -16.67
N GLU A 147 3.71 -1.76 -15.99
CA GLU A 147 5.13 -1.52 -16.23
C GLU A 147 5.98 -2.75 -15.89
N TYR A 148 5.66 -3.41 -14.79
CA TYR A 148 6.27 -4.68 -14.38
C TYR A 148 5.20 -5.75 -14.17
N SER A 149 5.59 -7.02 -14.21
CA SER A 149 4.68 -8.12 -13.90
C SER A 149 4.20 -8.09 -12.44
N PHE A 150 2.89 -8.27 -12.24
CA PHE A 150 2.20 -8.01 -10.97
C PHE A 150 1.10 -9.05 -10.69
N TRP A 151 1.19 -9.79 -9.58
CA TRP A 151 0.17 -10.77 -9.12
C TRP A 151 -0.98 -10.12 -8.35
N ALA A 152 -1.63 -9.14 -8.99
CA ALA A 152 -2.61 -8.25 -8.36
C ALA A 152 -3.77 -9.00 -7.70
N ALA A 153 -4.42 -9.92 -8.41
CA ALA A 153 -5.60 -10.59 -7.90
C ALA A 153 -5.25 -11.53 -6.74
N SER A 154 -4.11 -12.20 -6.81
CA SER A 154 -3.59 -13.05 -5.75
C SER A 154 -3.33 -12.25 -4.47
N ALA A 155 -2.72 -11.07 -4.58
CA ALA A 155 -2.46 -10.20 -3.43
C ALA A 155 -3.75 -9.64 -2.82
N VAL A 156 -4.70 -9.19 -3.65
CA VAL A 156 -6.02 -8.70 -3.21
C VAL A 156 -6.83 -9.82 -2.54
N TRP A 157 -6.77 -11.05 -3.07
CA TRP A 157 -7.39 -12.22 -2.45
C TRP A 157 -6.76 -12.54 -1.09
N LYS A 158 -5.43 -12.53 -1.00
CA LYS A 158 -4.71 -12.71 0.27
C LYS A 158 -5.07 -11.65 1.32
N GLN A 159 -5.31 -10.41 0.90
CA GLN A 159 -5.82 -9.35 1.78
C GLN A 159 -7.24 -9.66 2.26
N TYR A 160 -8.15 -10.02 1.35
CA TYR A 160 -9.52 -10.40 1.68
C TYR A 160 -9.59 -11.51 2.72
N LEU A 161 -8.75 -12.55 2.59
CA LEU A 161 -8.72 -13.66 3.52
C LEU A 161 -8.40 -13.22 4.97
N ILE A 162 -7.71 -12.08 5.16
CA ILE A 162 -7.38 -11.52 6.48
C ILE A 162 -8.37 -10.45 6.94
N THR A 163 -8.77 -9.53 6.06
CA THR A 163 -9.65 -8.41 6.43
C THR A 163 -11.13 -8.82 6.50
N GLY A 164 -11.54 -9.81 5.71
CA GLY A 164 -12.94 -10.19 5.53
C GLY A 164 -13.77 -9.17 4.74
N ASP A 165 -13.14 -8.15 4.14
CA ASP A 165 -13.84 -7.07 3.43
C ASP A 165 -14.31 -7.51 2.04
N ARG A 166 -15.39 -8.30 2.03
CA ARG A 166 -15.99 -8.85 0.81
C ARG A 166 -16.39 -7.75 -0.17
N ASN A 167 -17.00 -6.66 0.31
CA ASN A 167 -17.53 -5.61 -0.56
C ASN A 167 -16.42 -4.92 -1.34
N PHE A 168 -15.32 -4.58 -0.66
CA PHE A 168 -14.14 -4.03 -1.33
C PHE A 168 -13.62 -4.99 -2.39
N THR A 169 -13.34 -6.23 -2.01
CA THR A 169 -12.75 -7.25 -2.90
C THR A 169 -13.62 -7.55 -4.13
N THR A 170 -14.91 -7.84 -3.94
CA THR A 170 -15.82 -8.10 -5.06
C THR A 170 -16.04 -6.86 -5.91
N GLY A 171 -15.92 -5.67 -5.33
CA GLY A 171 -15.92 -4.41 -6.06
C GLY A 171 -14.84 -4.31 -7.11
N HIS A 172 -13.66 -4.83 -6.80
CA HIS A 172 -12.52 -4.80 -7.72
C HIS A 172 -12.53 -5.91 -8.76
N LEU A 173 -13.53 -6.81 -8.80
CA LEU A 173 -13.56 -7.93 -9.74
C LEU A 173 -13.34 -7.49 -11.20
N ASP A 174 -14.03 -6.44 -11.65
CA ASP A 174 -13.85 -5.89 -13.01
C ASP A 174 -12.42 -5.36 -13.23
N ASN A 175 -11.85 -4.67 -12.24
CA ASN A 175 -10.48 -4.14 -12.31
C ASN A 175 -9.44 -5.27 -12.31
N LEU A 176 -9.67 -6.34 -11.56
CA LEU A 176 -8.81 -7.54 -11.53
C LEU A 176 -8.85 -8.27 -12.87
N VAL A 177 -10.03 -8.44 -13.46
CA VAL A 177 -10.19 -9.01 -14.81
C VAL A 177 -9.50 -8.13 -15.86
N LYS A 178 -9.61 -6.80 -15.75
CA LYS A 178 -8.91 -5.86 -16.63
C LYS A 178 -7.40 -6.01 -16.51
N GLN A 179 -6.87 -6.03 -15.28
CA GLN A 179 -5.45 -6.22 -15.00
C GLN A 179 -4.93 -7.55 -15.57
N TYR A 180 -5.67 -8.64 -15.38
CA TYR A 180 -5.30 -9.95 -15.94
C TYR A 180 -5.22 -9.90 -17.46
N ARG A 181 -6.29 -9.44 -18.11
CA ARG A 181 -6.45 -9.51 -19.57
C ARG A 181 -5.57 -8.52 -20.34
N ALA A 182 -5.09 -7.46 -19.71
CA ALA A 182 -4.14 -6.54 -20.34
C ALA A 182 -2.81 -7.24 -20.71
N TRP A 183 -2.46 -8.34 -20.04
CA TRP A 183 -1.34 -9.20 -20.41
C TRP A 183 -1.65 -10.17 -21.56
N ASP A 184 -2.87 -10.22 -22.13
CA ASP A 184 -3.19 -11.09 -23.27
C ASP A 184 -2.31 -10.79 -24.50
N SER A 185 -1.78 -9.56 -24.60
CA SER A 185 -0.77 -9.18 -25.61
C SER A 185 0.56 -9.94 -25.46
N HIS A 186 0.84 -10.47 -24.27
CA HIS A 186 2.00 -11.31 -23.95
C HIS A 186 1.68 -12.82 -24.02
N PHE A 187 0.45 -13.21 -24.33
CA PHE A 187 0.06 -14.63 -24.37
C PHE A 187 0.38 -15.26 -25.73
N ASN A 188 1.09 -16.39 -25.74
CA ASN A 188 1.27 -17.23 -26.91
C ASN A 188 0.24 -18.37 -26.92
N PRO A 189 -0.73 -18.38 -27.87
CA PRO A 189 -1.77 -19.40 -27.91
C PRO A 189 -1.28 -20.79 -28.35
N ASP A 190 -0.16 -20.90 -29.07
CA ASP A 190 0.39 -22.19 -29.52
C ASP A 190 1.04 -22.96 -28.36
N LEU A 191 1.67 -22.23 -27.42
CA LEU A 191 2.29 -22.81 -26.22
C LEU A 191 1.38 -22.75 -24.99
N GLY A 192 0.38 -21.87 -24.98
CA GLY A 192 -0.45 -21.60 -23.80
C GLY A 192 0.31 -20.90 -22.67
N LEU A 193 1.36 -20.13 -22.99
CA LEU A 193 2.24 -19.46 -22.02
C LEU A 193 2.31 -17.95 -22.28
N TYR A 194 2.49 -17.18 -21.21
CA TYR A 194 2.86 -15.77 -21.26
C TYR A 194 4.37 -15.60 -21.37
N TRP A 195 4.83 -14.60 -22.12
CA TRP A 195 6.25 -14.22 -22.19
C TRP A 195 6.51 -12.89 -21.49
N GLN A 196 7.75 -12.69 -21.05
CA GLN A 196 8.22 -11.43 -20.47
C GLN A 196 9.72 -11.24 -20.72
N VAL A 197 10.18 -9.99 -20.68
CA VAL A 197 11.61 -9.63 -20.68
C VAL A 197 12.08 -9.50 -19.21
N PRO A 198 13.24 -10.05 -18.82
CA PRO A 198 13.70 -10.09 -17.43
C PRO A 198 13.64 -8.75 -16.67
N VAL A 199 14.03 -7.63 -17.30
CA VAL A 199 13.91 -6.29 -16.68
C VAL A 199 12.47 -5.92 -16.32
N TRP A 200 11.48 -6.31 -17.13
CA TRP A 200 10.06 -6.05 -16.87
C TRP A 200 9.42 -7.07 -15.91
N ASP A 201 10.19 -8.06 -15.45
CA ASP A 201 9.91 -8.83 -14.23
C ASP A 201 10.63 -8.24 -12.99
N ALA A 202 11.26 -7.06 -13.14
CA ALA A 202 12.17 -6.46 -12.16
C ALA A 202 13.38 -7.35 -11.85
N THR A 203 13.90 -8.06 -12.86
CA THR A 203 15.03 -9.00 -12.76
C THR A 203 15.98 -8.82 -13.94
N GLU A 204 16.54 -7.62 -14.12
CA GLU A 204 17.50 -7.33 -15.20
C GLU A 204 18.80 -8.13 -15.07
N TYR A 205 19.55 -8.26 -16.16
CA TYR A 205 20.87 -8.91 -16.16
C TYR A 205 20.86 -10.35 -15.61
N THR A 206 19.90 -11.17 -16.03
CA THR A 206 19.91 -12.60 -15.63
C THR A 206 20.68 -13.47 -16.62
N ALA A 207 20.85 -14.75 -16.30
CA ALA A 207 21.45 -15.71 -17.22
C ALA A 207 20.75 -15.70 -18.59
N ALA A 208 19.41 -15.61 -18.61
CA ALA A 208 18.62 -15.49 -19.83
C ALA A 208 18.97 -14.25 -20.67
N SER A 209 19.25 -13.11 -20.02
CA SER A 209 19.68 -11.90 -20.71
C SER A 209 21.06 -12.04 -21.33
N TYR A 210 22.01 -12.67 -20.62
CA TYR A 210 23.38 -12.88 -21.13
C TYR A 210 23.46 -13.90 -22.27
N GLU A 211 22.58 -14.90 -22.29
CA GLU A 211 22.52 -15.87 -23.39
C GLU A 211 21.80 -15.32 -24.63
N SER A 212 21.15 -14.16 -24.52
CA SER A 212 20.48 -13.51 -25.64
C SER A 212 21.50 -13.02 -26.68
N PRO A 213 21.29 -13.30 -27.99
CA PRO A 213 22.24 -12.91 -29.03
C PRO A 213 22.23 -11.40 -29.34
N SER A 214 21.35 -10.61 -28.72
CA SER A 214 21.26 -9.15 -28.93
C SER A 214 22.52 -8.41 -28.48
N GLY A 215 23.27 -8.96 -27.52
CA GLY A 215 24.34 -8.26 -26.83
C GLY A 215 23.86 -7.18 -25.85
N ASP A 216 22.55 -7.06 -25.68
CA ASP A 216 21.90 -6.16 -24.72
C ASP A 216 21.48 -6.96 -23.50
N ALA A 217 22.31 -6.94 -22.46
CA ALA A 217 22.06 -7.73 -21.25
C ALA A 217 21.02 -7.09 -20.31
N TYR A 218 20.58 -5.86 -20.57
CA TYR A 218 19.56 -5.19 -19.76
C TYR A 218 18.16 -5.47 -20.33
N HIS A 219 17.96 -5.24 -21.63
CA HIS A 219 16.67 -5.45 -22.31
C HIS A 219 16.56 -6.79 -23.05
N GLY A 220 17.58 -7.65 -22.99
CA GLY A 220 17.61 -8.96 -23.63
C GLY A 220 16.99 -10.08 -22.79
N GLY A 221 16.81 -11.25 -23.42
CA GLY A 221 16.32 -12.47 -22.75
C GLY A 221 14.80 -12.60 -22.71
N ALA A 222 14.07 -12.03 -23.67
CA ALA A 222 12.63 -12.22 -23.78
C ALA A 222 12.28 -13.72 -23.88
N GLY A 223 11.39 -14.19 -23.01
CA GLY A 223 11.06 -15.62 -22.96
C GLY A 223 9.84 -15.94 -22.13
N TYR A 224 9.44 -17.20 -22.19
CA TYR A 224 8.41 -17.78 -21.33
C TYR A 224 9.04 -18.13 -20.00
N ARG A 225 8.70 -17.35 -18.98
CA ARG A 225 9.36 -17.36 -17.66
C ARG A 225 8.44 -17.95 -16.59
N PRO A 226 8.98 -18.73 -15.63
CA PRO A 226 8.20 -19.19 -14.48
C PRO A 226 7.51 -18.06 -13.69
N THR A 227 8.07 -16.84 -13.70
CA THR A 227 7.52 -15.61 -13.07
C THR A 227 6.09 -15.29 -13.52
N ILE A 228 5.94 -14.63 -14.68
CA ILE A 228 4.66 -14.11 -15.16
C ILE A 228 3.61 -15.22 -15.32
N ASN A 229 4.03 -16.44 -15.66
CA ASN A 229 3.13 -17.59 -15.77
C ASN A 229 2.59 -18.04 -14.39
N ALA A 230 3.42 -18.04 -13.35
CA ALA A 230 2.96 -18.31 -11.99
C ALA A 230 2.06 -17.18 -11.46
N TYR A 231 2.40 -15.92 -11.74
CA TYR A 231 1.57 -14.77 -11.37
C TYR A 231 0.19 -14.81 -12.03
N GLN A 232 0.14 -15.06 -13.35
CA GLN A 232 -1.11 -15.21 -14.09
C GLN A 232 -1.91 -16.43 -13.60
N TYR A 233 -1.26 -17.55 -13.28
CA TYR A 233 -1.95 -18.68 -12.68
C TYR A 233 -2.61 -18.31 -11.35
N GLY A 234 -1.85 -17.72 -10.44
CA GLY A 234 -2.36 -17.27 -9.14
C GLY A 234 -3.53 -16.31 -9.30
N ASP A 235 -3.39 -15.34 -10.21
CA ASP A 235 -4.41 -14.33 -10.44
C ASP A 235 -5.67 -14.91 -11.06
N ALA A 236 -5.56 -15.88 -11.96
CA ALA A 236 -6.73 -16.61 -12.47
C ALA A 236 -7.45 -17.36 -11.35
N ARG A 237 -6.72 -18.05 -10.47
CA ARG A 237 -7.33 -18.74 -9.30
C ARG A 237 -8.01 -17.76 -8.36
N ALA A 238 -7.40 -16.60 -8.12
CA ALA A 238 -7.97 -15.56 -7.27
C ALA A 238 -9.21 -14.92 -7.89
N ILE A 239 -9.21 -14.59 -9.18
CA ILE A 239 -10.37 -14.05 -9.90
C ILE A 239 -11.53 -15.04 -9.86
N ALA A 240 -11.27 -16.33 -10.09
CA ALA A 240 -12.29 -17.37 -9.95
C ALA A 240 -12.89 -17.42 -8.54
N ALA A 241 -12.06 -17.31 -7.51
CA ALA A 241 -12.52 -17.28 -6.12
C ALA A 241 -13.37 -16.03 -5.82
N VAL A 242 -12.97 -14.86 -6.32
CA VAL A 242 -13.75 -13.61 -6.16
C VAL A 242 -15.06 -13.65 -6.94
N ALA A 243 -15.06 -14.19 -8.17
CA ALA A 243 -16.28 -14.41 -8.97
C ALA A 243 -17.26 -15.36 -8.25
N SER A 244 -16.74 -16.39 -7.57
CA SER A 244 -17.56 -17.26 -6.73
C SER A 244 -18.26 -16.50 -5.60
N LEU A 245 -17.60 -15.49 -5.01
CA LEU A 245 -18.22 -14.62 -4.00
C LEU A 245 -19.35 -13.76 -4.57
N THR A 246 -19.37 -13.43 -5.86
CA THR A 246 -20.47 -12.67 -6.47
C THR A 246 -21.56 -13.57 -7.05
N GLY A 247 -21.33 -14.88 -7.12
CA GLY A 247 -22.21 -15.83 -7.79
C GLY A 247 -22.08 -15.82 -9.32
N ASP A 248 -21.01 -15.22 -9.85
CA ASP A 248 -20.71 -15.21 -11.28
C ASP A 248 -20.04 -16.53 -11.70
N VAL A 249 -20.89 -17.54 -11.93
CA VAL A 249 -20.46 -18.90 -12.26
C VAL A 249 -19.74 -18.97 -13.61
N GLU A 250 -20.13 -18.13 -14.58
CA GLU A 250 -19.51 -18.12 -15.91
C GLU A 250 -18.06 -17.62 -15.83
N LEU A 251 -17.86 -16.48 -15.17
CA LEU A 251 -16.53 -15.92 -14.96
C LEU A 251 -15.65 -16.83 -14.08
N GLN A 252 -16.23 -17.43 -13.04
CA GLN A 252 -15.54 -18.43 -12.22
C GLN A 252 -15.00 -19.58 -13.08
N MET A 253 -15.85 -20.21 -13.90
CA MET A 253 -15.44 -21.32 -14.76
C MET A 253 -14.41 -20.90 -15.81
N GLU A 254 -14.54 -19.70 -16.41
CA GLU A 254 -13.56 -19.19 -17.37
C GLU A 254 -12.16 -19.14 -16.74
N TYR A 255 -12.03 -18.55 -15.56
CA TYR A 255 -10.75 -18.35 -14.91
C TYR A 255 -10.20 -19.63 -14.25
N GLU A 256 -11.06 -20.53 -13.79
CA GLU A 256 -10.65 -21.91 -13.43
C GLU A 256 -10.01 -22.61 -14.63
N GLN A 257 -10.65 -22.54 -15.81
CA GLN A 257 -10.13 -23.16 -17.02
C GLN A 257 -8.82 -22.53 -17.50
N ARG A 258 -8.69 -21.19 -17.41
CA ARG A 258 -7.43 -20.49 -17.73
C ARG A 258 -6.29 -20.96 -16.83
N ALA A 259 -6.53 -21.03 -15.52
CA ALA A 259 -5.54 -21.51 -14.56
C ALA A 259 -5.12 -22.96 -14.85
N GLU A 260 -6.07 -23.86 -15.08
CA GLU A 260 -5.79 -25.26 -15.40
C GLU A 260 -5.01 -25.44 -16.71
N SER A 261 -5.35 -24.68 -17.76
CA SER A 261 -4.61 -24.71 -19.02
C SER A 261 -3.18 -24.19 -18.86
N LEU A 262 -3.00 -23.11 -18.09
CA LEU A 262 -1.69 -22.50 -17.86
C LEU A 262 -0.79 -23.40 -17.00
N GLN A 263 -1.35 -24.08 -15.99
CA GLN A 263 -0.66 -25.12 -15.20
C GLN A 263 -0.08 -26.20 -16.12
N LYS A 264 -0.93 -26.78 -16.97
CA LYS A 264 -0.52 -27.83 -17.92
C LYS A 264 0.54 -27.35 -18.90
N ALA A 265 0.39 -26.13 -19.42
CA ALA A 265 1.36 -25.53 -20.34
C ALA A 265 2.72 -25.33 -19.67
N LEU A 266 2.75 -24.81 -18.45
CA LEU A 266 3.98 -24.59 -17.68
C LEU A 266 4.69 -25.91 -17.38
N GLU A 267 3.96 -26.92 -16.88
CA GLU A 267 4.51 -28.26 -16.64
C GLU A 267 5.03 -28.91 -17.94
N ALA A 268 4.36 -28.72 -19.07
CA ALA A 268 4.77 -29.33 -20.34
C ALA A 268 5.95 -28.63 -21.02
N HIS A 269 6.11 -27.32 -20.82
CA HIS A 269 7.01 -26.50 -21.65
C HIS A 269 8.14 -25.83 -20.89
N LEU A 270 8.03 -25.65 -19.57
CA LEU A 270 9.07 -25.03 -18.75
C LEU A 270 9.77 -26.01 -17.81
N TRP A 271 9.26 -27.22 -17.65
CA TRP A 271 9.89 -28.25 -16.81
C TRP A 271 11.05 -28.94 -17.53
N ASN A 272 12.22 -28.99 -16.88
CA ASN A 272 13.37 -29.78 -17.32
C ASN A 272 13.46 -31.10 -16.54
N GLU A 273 13.16 -32.22 -17.20
CA GLU A 273 13.16 -33.54 -16.57
C GLU A 273 14.53 -33.99 -16.06
N ASN A 274 15.62 -33.61 -16.73
CA ASN A 274 16.96 -34.03 -16.31
C ASN A 274 17.43 -33.24 -15.09
N GLN A 275 17.08 -31.96 -15.04
CA GLN A 275 17.48 -31.05 -13.97
C GLN A 275 16.47 -31.01 -12.81
N GLN A 276 15.28 -31.56 -13.00
CA GLN A 276 14.16 -31.53 -12.06
C GLN A 276 13.91 -30.08 -11.59
N PHE A 277 13.66 -29.17 -12.54
CA PHE A 277 13.49 -27.74 -12.26
C PHE A 277 12.67 -27.02 -13.33
N PHE A 278 11.97 -25.94 -12.96
CA PHE A 278 11.31 -25.04 -13.92
C PHE A 278 12.30 -24.00 -14.44
N MET A 279 12.44 -23.92 -15.76
CA MET A 279 13.47 -23.12 -16.41
C MET A 279 12.84 -22.00 -17.25
N HIS A 280 13.62 -20.95 -17.49
CA HIS A 280 13.34 -20.02 -18.56
C HIS A 280 13.33 -20.74 -19.91
N ARG A 281 12.33 -20.48 -20.75
CA ARG A 281 12.34 -20.88 -22.16
C ARG A 281 12.41 -19.65 -23.05
N ASP A 282 13.47 -19.57 -23.83
CA ASP A 282 13.65 -18.47 -24.76
C ASP A 282 12.49 -18.38 -25.78
N ARG A 283 12.05 -17.16 -26.12
CA ARG A 283 11.01 -16.91 -27.11
C ARG A 283 11.60 -16.66 -28.51
N ASP A 284 12.72 -15.95 -28.56
CA ASP A 284 13.19 -15.27 -29.78
C ASP A 284 14.34 -15.99 -30.47
N TYR A 285 15.26 -16.62 -29.72
CA TYR A 285 16.38 -17.38 -30.28
C TYR A 285 16.05 -18.87 -30.41
N GLN A 286 16.85 -19.79 -29.86
CA GLN A 286 16.76 -21.23 -30.08
C GLN A 286 15.44 -21.88 -29.60
N GLN A 287 14.54 -21.12 -28.96
CA GLN A 287 13.22 -21.57 -28.46
C GLN A 287 13.31 -22.76 -27.50
N LYS A 288 14.43 -22.86 -26.80
CA LYS A 288 14.79 -23.95 -25.88
C LYS A 288 14.80 -23.47 -24.44
N LEU A 289 14.79 -24.44 -23.52
CA LEU A 289 15.05 -24.16 -22.10
C LEU A 289 16.51 -23.74 -21.90
N LEU A 290 16.71 -22.83 -20.96
CA LEU A 290 18.04 -22.53 -20.42
C LEU A 290 18.63 -23.76 -19.73
N GLU A 291 19.96 -23.73 -19.59
CA GLU A 291 20.70 -24.72 -18.80
C GLU A 291 20.83 -24.29 -17.34
N ASP A 292 20.85 -22.99 -17.04
CA ASP A 292 21.05 -22.46 -15.69
C ASP A 292 19.73 -22.31 -14.91
N ARG A 293 19.70 -22.83 -13.68
CA ARG A 293 18.57 -22.66 -12.75
C ARG A 293 18.59 -21.28 -12.12
N GLU A 294 17.56 -20.51 -12.41
CA GLU A 294 17.29 -19.22 -11.78
C GLU A 294 16.27 -19.42 -10.63
N ILE A 295 16.40 -18.66 -9.53
CA ILE A 295 15.57 -18.80 -8.32
C ILE A 295 14.07 -18.67 -8.63
N MET A 296 13.72 -17.93 -9.68
CA MET A 296 12.33 -17.81 -10.13
C MET A 296 11.65 -19.15 -10.47
N GLY A 297 12.42 -20.22 -10.72
CA GLY A 297 11.87 -21.55 -10.93
C GLY A 297 11.08 -22.10 -9.73
N PHE A 298 11.21 -21.51 -8.53
CA PHE A 298 10.39 -21.85 -7.36
C PHE A 298 9.02 -21.17 -7.33
N LEU A 299 8.81 -20.09 -8.08
CA LEU A 299 7.59 -19.28 -8.02
C LEU A 299 6.29 -20.03 -8.32
N PRO A 300 6.23 -21.06 -9.19
CA PRO A 300 5.01 -21.86 -9.34
C PRO A 300 4.46 -22.40 -8.01
N TRP A 301 5.32 -22.83 -7.08
CA TRP A 301 4.86 -23.32 -5.77
C TRP A 301 4.32 -22.21 -4.85
N MET A 302 4.71 -20.95 -5.02
CA MET A 302 4.15 -19.82 -4.25
C MET A 302 2.62 -19.71 -4.42
N PHE A 303 2.10 -20.19 -5.55
CA PHE A 303 0.67 -20.16 -5.87
C PHE A 303 0.00 -21.53 -5.82
N ASN A 304 0.66 -22.55 -5.26
CA ASN A 304 0.19 -23.94 -5.28
C ASN A 304 -0.09 -24.42 -6.72
N MET A 305 0.74 -24.00 -7.68
CA MET A 305 0.51 -24.25 -9.11
C MET A 305 0.84 -25.67 -9.53
N PRO A 306 1.99 -26.30 -9.21
CA PRO A 306 2.26 -27.67 -9.65
C PRO A 306 1.26 -28.67 -9.05
N SER A 307 0.93 -29.71 -9.80
CA SER A 307 0.07 -30.80 -9.29
C SER A 307 0.60 -31.41 -7.98
N SER A 308 -0.30 -31.88 -7.10
CA SER A 308 0.09 -32.36 -5.75
C SER A 308 1.13 -33.49 -5.70
N ASN A 309 1.27 -34.26 -6.78
CA ASN A 309 2.23 -35.34 -6.95
C ASN A 309 3.46 -34.95 -7.80
N PHE A 310 3.60 -33.67 -8.13
CA PHE A 310 4.72 -33.15 -8.90
C PHE A 310 6.03 -33.25 -8.12
N SER A 311 7.16 -33.29 -8.83
CA SER A 311 8.47 -33.44 -8.20
C SER A 311 8.78 -32.28 -7.26
N THR A 312 9.25 -32.60 -6.04
CA THR A 312 9.69 -31.62 -5.05
C THR A 312 11.21 -31.56 -4.90
N GLU A 313 11.93 -32.37 -5.70
CA GLU A 313 13.38 -32.35 -5.84
C GLU A 313 14.00 -30.95 -6.06
N PRO A 314 13.37 -30.00 -6.78
CA PRO A 314 13.85 -28.62 -6.89
C PRO A 314 14.31 -28.02 -5.56
N PHE A 315 13.58 -28.27 -4.47
CA PHE A 315 13.85 -27.66 -3.17
C PHE A 315 15.14 -28.14 -2.51
N LYS A 316 15.73 -29.26 -2.95
CA LYS A 316 17.08 -29.66 -2.52
C LYS A 316 18.13 -28.64 -2.93
N GLN A 317 17.90 -27.91 -4.03
CA GLN A 317 18.82 -26.89 -4.52
C GLN A 317 18.92 -25.69 -3.57
N LEU A 318 17.92 -25.43 -2.72
CA LEU A 318 18.00 -24.39 -1.69
C LEU A 318 19.00 -24.72 -0.58
N MET A 319 19.35 -26.01 -0.43
CA MET A 319 20.29 -26.50 0.57
C MET A 319 21.62 -26.97 -0.03
N ASP A 320 21.76 -26.86 -1.35
CA ASP A 320 22.95 -27.24 -2.09
C ASP A 320 23.88 -26.02 -2.27
N ASN A 321 25.13 -26.14 -1.85
CA ASN A 321 26.14 -25.09 -1.96
C ASN A 321 26.57 -24.81 -3.42
N GLU A 322 26.36 -25.75 -4.34
CA GLU A 322 26.50 -25.48 -5.78
C GLU A 322 25.17 -25.02 -6.41
N GLY A 323 24.07 -25.14 -5.66
CA GLY A 323 22.73 -24.67 -6.00
C GLY A 323 22.55 -23.22 -5.53
N PHE A 324 21.57 -22.99 -4.67
CA PHE A 324 21.21 -21.65 -4.19
C PHE A 324 21.69 -21.33 -2.76
N ALA A 325 22.21 -22.33 -2.03
CA ALA A 325 22.57 -22.17 -0.62
C ALA A 325 23.84 -21.33 -0.45
N SER A 326 23.74 -20.21 0.25
CA SER A 326 24.88 -19.33 0.53
C SER A 326 24.85 -18.79 1.97
N THR A 327 25.90 -18.10 2.39
CA THR A 327 26.02 -17.58 3.77
C THR A 327 25.05 -16.42 4.04
N TYR A 328 24.68 -15.71 2.98
CA TYR A 328 23.74 -14.60 2.94
C TYR A 328 22.87 -14.76 1.70
N GLY A 329 21.98 -15.76 1.73
CA GLY A 329 21.23 -16.24 0.59
C GLY A 329 19.76 -16.50 0.90
N PRO A 330 19.04 -17.15 -0.02
CA PRO A 330 19.52 -17.83 -1.24
C PRO A 330 20.02 -16.89 -2.35
N THR A 331 20.83 -17.40 -3.28
CA THR A 331 21.27 -16.69 -4.50
C THR A 331 20.16 -16.64 -5.56
N THR A 332 20.14 -15.62 -6.43
CA THR A 332 19.16 -15.57 -7.53
C THR A 332 19.47 -16.51 -8.70
N LEU A 333 20.72 -16.97 -8.81
CA LEU A 333 21.19 -17.93 -9.81
C LEU A 333 21.96 -19.05 -9.11
N GLU A 334 21.87 -20.28 -9.64
CA GLU A 334 22.66 -21.38 -9.09
C GLU A 334 24.18 -21.11 -9.18
N GLN A 335 24.91 -21.42 -8.11
CA GLN A 335 26.33 -21.07 -7.98
C GLN A 335 27.24 -21.82 -8.97
N ARG A 336 26.79 -22.97 -9.49
CA ARG A 336 27.48 -23.73 -10.54
C ARG A 336 27.37 -23.09 -11.94
N SER A 337 26.54 -22.07 -12.12
CA SER A 337 26.40 -21.38 -13.39
C SER A 337 27.70 -20.65 -13.77
N LYS A 338 28.02 -20.62 -15.06
CA LYS A 338 29.11 -19.78 -15.59
C LYS A 338 28.81 -18.27 -15.44
N TRP A 339 27.55 -17.90 -15.26
CA TRP A 339 27.09 -16.51 -15.08
C TRP A 339 26.96 -16.12 -13.61
N TYR A 340 27.25 -17.02 -12.67
CA TYR A 340 27.14 -16.72 -11.25
C TYR A 340 28.02 -15.53 -10.87
N MET A 341 27.39 -14.45 -10.37
CA MET A 341 28.02 -13.18 -9.98
C MET A 341 28.81 -12.50 -11.13
N TYR A 342 28.37 -12.65 -12.38
CA TYR A 342 29.05 -12.09 -13.55
C TYR A 342 28.98 -10.55 -13.61
N GLU A 343 30.09 -9.91 -13.21
CA GLU A 343 30.22 -8.45 -13.06
C GLU A 343 29.22 -7.86 -12.03
N ALA A 344 28.77 -8.67 -11.07
CA ALA A 344 27.77 -8.32 -10.05
C ALA A 344 28.16 -7.15 -9.13
N ASP A 345 29.42 -6.71 -9.11
CA ASP A 345 29.80 -5.47 -8.41
C ASP A 345 29.22 -4.19 -9.07
N GLY A 346 28.76 -4.27 -10.33
CA GLY A 346 27.97 -3.20 -10.97
C GLY A 346 26.47 -3.44 -10.82
N CYS A 347 25.73 -2.43 -10.35
CA CYS A 347 24.27 -2.51 -10.20
C CYS A 347 23.54 -2.63 -11.55
N CYS A 348 22.37 -3.27 -11.64
CA CYS A 348 21.64 -3.98 -10.57
C CYS A 348 21.35 -5.42 -10.99
N ARG A 349 22.32 -6.34 -10.80
CA ARG A 349 22.31 -7.64 -11.47
C ARG A 349 21.61 -8.75 -10.69
N TRP A 350 20.91 -9.61 -11.43
CA TRP A 350 20.13 -10.74 -10.90
C TRP A 350 20.74 -12.11 -11.20
N ASP A 351 22.05 -12.16 -11.42
CA ASP A 351 22.82 -13.32 -11.83
C ASP A 351 23.56 -14.03 -10.68
N GLY A 352 23.13 -13.85 -9.43
CA GLY A 352 23.81 -14.46 -8.29
C GLY A 352 23.54 -13.78 -6.94
N PRO A 353 23.51 -12.44 -6.84
CA PRO A 353 23.27 -11.78 -5.56
C PRO A 353 22.00 -12.26 -4.86
N SER A 354 21.96 -12.16 -3.54
CA SER A 354 20.73 -12.44 -2.80
C SER A 354 19.84 -11.20 -2.80
N TRP A 355 18.68 -11.31 -3.42
CA TRP A 355 17.68 -10.25 -3.48
C TRP A 355 16.55 -10.53 -2.47
N PRO A 356 16.23 -9.60 -1.54
CA PRO A 356 15.09 -9.73 -0.64
C PRO A 356 13.78 -10.05 -1.37
N PHE A 357 13.56 -9.45 -2.54
CA PHE A 357 12.41 -9.72 -3.42
C PHE A 357 12.25 -11.22 -3.68
N ALA A 358 13.24 -11.85 -4.35
CA ALA A 358 13.16 -13.27 -4.71
C ALA A 358 13.29 -14.20 -3.50
N THR A 359 14.05 -13.82 -2.47
CA THR A 359 14.15 -14.58 -1.22
C THR A 359 12.78 -14.71 -0.56
N SER A 360 12.04 -13.61 -0.49
CA SER A 360 10.72 -13.57 0.15
C SER A 360 9.66 -14.39 -0.62
N GLN A 361 9.70 -14.37 -1.96
CA GLN A 361 8.86 -15.24 -2.82
C GLN A 361 9.22 -16.73 -2.66
N THR A 362 10.52 -17.03 -2.56
CA THR A 362 11.01 -18.40 -2.36
C THR A 362 10.57 -18.94 -1.01
N LEU A 363 10.63 -18.14 0.06
CA LEU A 363 10.08 -18.52 1.36
C LEU A 363 8.57 -18.79 1.28
N ALA A 364 7.79 -17.99 0.56
CA ALA A 364 6.37 -18.25 0.36
C ALA A 364 6.10 -19.55 -0.45
N ALA A 365 6.99 -19.90 -1.38
CA ALA A 365 6.95 -21.18 -2.09
C ALA A 365 7.27 -22.37 -1.17
N VAL A 366 8.28 -22.26 -0.30
CA VAL A 366 8.62 -23.30 0.70
C VAL A 366 7.50 -23.48 1.71
N GLU A 367 6.92 -22.37 2.21
CA GLU A 367 5.74 -22.39 3.07
C GLU A 367 4.61 -23.18 2.41
N THR A 368 4.24 -22.81 1.19
CA THR A 368 3.15 -23.47 0.45
C THR A 368 3.46 -24.95 0.23
N LEU A 369 4.72 -25.30 -0.07
CA LEU A 369 5.13 -26.69 -0.20
C LEU A 369 4.92 -27.49 1.10
N LEU A 370 5.38 -26.94 2.24
CA LEU A 370 5.26 -27.60 3.55
C LEU A 370 3.81 -27.75 4.02
N HIS A 371 2.92 -26.90 3.53
CA HIS A 371 1.51 -26.88 3.95
C HIS A 371 0.58 -27.64 3.00
N GLU A 372 0.81 -27.58 1.69
CA GLU A 372 -0.15 -28.07 0.70
C GLU A 372 0.30 -29.35 0.00
N TYR A 373 1.58 -29.75 0.14
CA TYR A 373 2.14 -30.91 -0.56
C TYR A 373 2.62 -31.98 0.43
N GLN A 374 2.33 -33.24 0.09
CA GLN A 374 2.93 -34.37 0.78
C GLN A 374 4.35 -34.60 0.25
N GLN A 375 5.35 -34.24 1.04
CA GLN A 375 6.76 -34.32 0.62
C GLN A 375 7.71 -34.53 1.79
N SER A 376 8.98 -34.81 1.48
CA SER A 376 10.05 -35.03 2.48
C SER A 376 11.38 -34.39 2.08
N THR A 377 11.36 -33.53 1.06
CA THR A 377 12.53 -32.90 0.45
C THR A 377 13.03 -31.70 1.26
N ILE A 378 12.10 -30.95 1.84
CA ILE A 378 12.38 -29.82 2.73
C ILE A 378 11.55 -29.96 4.01
N THR A 379 12.10 -29.51 5.13
CA THR A 379 11.45 -29.61 6.44
C THR A 379 11.07 -28.23 7.00
N SER A 380 10.25 -28.21 8.05
CA SER A 380 9.99 -26.97 8.79
C SER A 380 11.26 -26.37 9.40
N SER A 381 12.23 -27.20 9.79
CA SER A 381 13.54 -26.72 10.26
C SER A 381 14.33 -26.03 9.15
N ASP A 382 14.25 -26.53 7.91
CA ASP A 382 14.90 -25.88 6.76
C ASP A 382 14.24 -24.53 6.45
N TYR A 383 12.92 -24.42 6.56
CA TYR A 383 12.22 -23.14 6.45
C TYR A 383 12.72 -22.13 7.48
N VAL A 384 12.83 -22.53 8.74
CA VAL A 384 13.34 -21.67 9.82
C VAL A 384 14.78 -21.24 9.53
N ASN A 385 15.64 -22.15 9.08
CA ASN A 385 17.02 -21.82 8.73
C ASN A 385 17.11 -20.83 7.55
N LEU A 386 16.25 -20.98 6.53
CA LEU A 386 16.16 -20.05 5.40
C LEU A 386 15.68 -18.67 5.87
N LEU A 387 14.68 -18.61 6.75
CA LEU A 387 14.18 -17.36 7.31
C LEU A 387 15.21 -16.68 8.23
N GLU A 388 15.96 -17.44 9.03
CA GLU A 388 17.08 -16.92 9.82
C GLU A 388 18.21 -16.40 8.91
N THR A 389 18.50 -17.10 7.81
CA THR A 389 19.47 -16.63 6.82
C THR A 389 19.01 -15.32 6.17
N TYR A 390 17.73 -15.21 5.83
CA TYR A 390 17.17 -13.96 5.31
C TYR A 390 17.19 -12.84 6.36
N ALA A 391 16.78 -13.12 7.60
CA ALA A 391 16.88 -12.15 8.69
C ALA A 391 18.32 -11.68 8.90
N LYS A 392 19.31 -12.55 8.71
CA LYS A 392 20.72 -12.22 8.77
C LYS A 392 21.19 -11.30 7.64
N THR A 393 20.64 -11.41 6.42
CA THR A 393 20.98 -10.47 5.35
C THR A 393 20.45 -9.07 5.63
N LEU A 394 19.40 -8.96 6.44
CA LEU A 394 18.74 -7.70 6.80
C LEU A 394 19.45 -6.95 7.93
N TYR A 395 20.79 -6.92 7.91
CA TYR A 395 21.63 -6.18 8.85
C TYR A 395 22.71 -5.37 8.13
N LYS A 396 23.12 -4.28 8.78
CA LYS A 396 24.32 -3.50 8.46
C LYS A 396 24.89 -2.94 9.76
N ASP A 397 26.19 -3.11 9.97
CA ASP A 397 26.87 -2.68 11.20
C ASP A 397 26.22 -3.17 12.51
N GLY A 398 25.68 -4.40 12.48
CA GLY A 398 25.02 -5.02 13.63
C GLY A 398 23.63 -4.48 13.97
N LYS A 399 23.02 -3.67 13.10
CA LYS A 399 21.64 -3.19 13.24
C LYS A 399 20.78 -3.67 12.07
N PRO A 400 19.47 -3.89 12.28
CA PRO A 400 18.55 -4.15 11.18
C PRO A 400 18.64 -3.08 10.08
N TYR A 401 18.75 -3.53 8.83
CA TYR A 401 18.91 -2.69 7.65
C TYR A 401 18.49 -3.45 6.39
N VAL A 402 17.80 -2.82 5.46
CA VAL A 402 17.49 -3.38 4.15
C VAL A 402 17.93 -2.41 3.06
N ALA A 403 18.58 -2.96 2.03
CA ALA A 403 18.84 -2.31 0.76
C ALA A 403 18.46 -3.25 -0.40
N GLU A 404 18.97 -3.03 -1.61
CA GLU A 404 18.47 -3.72 -2.81
C GLU A 404 18.94 -5.17 -2.89
N ALA A 405 20.24 -5.45 -2.74
CA ALA A 405 20.78 -6.81 -2.79
C ALA A 405 22.02 -7.03 -1.90
N HIS A 406 22.14 -8.25 -1.39
CA HIS A 406 23.22 -8.67 -0.51
C HIS A 406 24.24 -9.57 -1.23
N HIS A 407 25.53 -9.42 -0.93
CA HIS A 407 26.55 -10.33 -1.44
C HIS A 407 26.34 -11.73 -0.85
N PRO A 408 26.38 -12.81 -1.65
CA PRO A 408 25.97 -14.14 -1.15
C PRO A 408 26.94 -14.77 -0.12
N THR A 409 28.19 -14.32 -0.09
CA THR A 409 29.24 -14.90 0.79
C THR A 409 29.94 -13.87 1.68
N GLU A 410 29.74 -12.59 1.45
CA GLU A 410 30.39 -11.50 2.21
C GLU A 410 29.32 -10.75 2.98
N ASP A 411 29.65 -10.29 4.18
CA ASP A 411 28.76 -9.49 5.04
C ASP A 411 28.68 -8.04 4.55
N ARG A 412 28.14 -7.84 3.34
CA ARG A 412 27.94 -6.53 2.74
C ARG A 412 26.75 -6.52 1.79
N TRP A 413 26.05 -5.39 1.79
CA TRP A 413 25.18 -5.00 0.69
C TRP A 413 26.03 -4.58 -0.53
N ILE A 414 25.55 -4.89 -1.73
CA ILE A 414 26.28 -4.58 -2.98
C ILE A 414 25.60 -3.51 -3.82
N TYR A 415 24.28 -3.35 -3.68
CA TYR A 415 23.45 -2.33 -4.30
C TYR A 415 22.84 -1.48 -3.17
N ASP A 416 23.70 -0.63 -2.63
CA ASP A 416 23.44 0.16 -1.43
C ASP A 416 23.95 1.59 -1.64
N GLY A 417 23.18 2.36 -2.38
CA GLY A 417 23.42 3.75 -2.70
C GLY A 417 22.83 4.68 -1.64
N ARG A 418 23.58 5.71 -1.26
CA ARG A 418 23.11 6.71 -0.30
C ARG A 418 21.98 7.57 -0.88
N ASP A 419 20.98 7.87 -0.05
CA ASP A 419 19.75 8.59 -0.42
C ASP A 419 18.99 7.87 -1.56
N HIS A 420 19.11 6.54 -1.61
CA HIS A 420 18.49 5.72 -2.64
C HIS A 420 18.03 4.38 -2.07
N SER A 421 18.95 3.52 -1.65
CA SER A 421 18.67 2.12 -1.33
C SER A 421 18.29 1.91 0.13
N GLU A 422 18.43 2.92 1.01
CA GLU A 422 18.10 2.78 2.42
C GLU A 422 16.61 2.44 2.65
N ASP A 423 16.36 1.49 3.55
CA ASP A 423 15.02 1.06 3.99
C ASP A 423 14.13 0.51 2.84
N TYR A 424 14.73 0.11 1.72
CA TYR A 424 14.09 -0.35 0.49
C TYR A 424 12.91 -1.33 0.68
N ASN A 425 11.73 -0.94 0.18
CA ASN A 425 10.50 -1.71 0.29
C ASN A 425 10.22 -2.49 -0.99
N HIS A 426 10.98 -3.56 -1.20
CA HIS A 426 10.88 -4.41 -2.40
C HIS A 426 10.76 -5.90 -2.05
N SER A 427 10.18 -6.23 -0.89
CA SER A 427 10.08 -7.63 -0.41
C SER A 427 9.06 -7.78 0.71
N THR A 428 8.65 -9.02 1.01
CA THR A 428 8.01 -9.35 2.29
C THR A 428 9.04 -9.85 3.31
N PHE A 429 8.73 -9.72 4.59
CA PHE A 429 9.39 -10.43 5.70
C PHE A 429 8.39 -10.69 6.82
N VAL A 430 7.59 -9.68 7.17
CA VAL A 430 6.48 -9.81 8.13
C VAL A 430 5.53 -10.89 7.69
N ASP A 431 5.17 -10.95 6.40
CA ASP A 431 4.30 -12.02 5.88
C ASP A 431 4.93 -13.40 6.03
N ASN A 432 6.22 -13.54 5.76
CA ASN A 432 6.94 -14.80 5.93
C ASN A 432 6.97 -15.24 7.41
N VAL A 433 7.04 -14.30 8.36
CA VAL A 433 6.91 -14.60 9.79
C VAL A 433 5.48 -14.99 10.16
N LEU A 434 4.47 -14.21 9.77
CA LEU A 434 3.09 -14.41 10.19
C LEU A 434 2.41 -15.59 9.48
N ALA A 435 2.44 -15.62 8.15
CA ALA A 435 1.82 -16.67 7.33
C ALA A 435 2.65 -17.96 7.35
N GLY A 436 3.98 -17.83 7.28
CA GLY A 436 4.89 -18.96 7.19
C GLY A 436 5.31 -19.52 8.54
N LEU A 437 6.21 -18.83 9.25
CA LEU A 437 6.78 -19.32 10.52
C LEU A 437 5.69 -19.63 11.57
N LEU A 438 4.78 -18.67 11.77
CA LEU A 438 3.71 -18.77 12.77
C LEU A 438 2.42 -19.38 12.20
N GLY A 439 2.36 -19.58 10.87
CA GLY A 439 1.38 -20.44 10.24
C GLY A 439 -0.03 -19.87 10.12
N LEU A 440 -0.21 -18.55 10.08
CA LEU A 440 -1.53 -17.90 10.04
C LEU A 440 -2.15 -17.93 8.62
N ARG A 441 -3.22 -18.71 8.43
CA ARG A 441 -3.86 -18.94 7.13
C ARG A 441 -5.36 -18.61 7.17
N GLY A 442 -5.70 -17.38 6.80
CA GLY A 442 -7.08 -16.92 6.71
C GLY A 442 -7.90 -17.68 5.67
N GLN A 443 -9.19 -17.85 5.92
CA GLN A 443 -10.11 -18.56 5.04
C GLN A 443 -11.36 -17.73 4.76
N SER A 444 -11.94 -17.91 3.57
CA SER A 444 -13.10 -17.15 3.10
C SER A 444 -14.39 -17.46 3.87
N GLU A 445 -14.50 -18.64 4.48
CA GLU A 445 -15.63 -19.09 5.27
C GLU A 445 -15.57 -18.69 6.75
N ASN A 446 -14.84 -17.61 7.05
CA ASN A 446 -14.67 -17.03 8.39
C ASN A 446 -14.02 -17.98 9.39
N SER A 447 -12.97 -18.69 8.94
CA SER A 447 -12.15 -19.54 9.79
C SER A 447 -10.67 -19.18 9.64
N LEU A 448 -9.90 -19.24 10.72
CA LEU A 448 -8.45 -19.08 10.67
C LEU A 448 -7.81 -20.44 10.96
N THR A 449 -7.01 -20.92 10.02
CA THR A 449 -6.12 -22.08 10.25
C THR A 449 -4.77 -21.57 10.75
N ILE A 450 -4.26 -22.20 11.80
CA ILE A 450 -2.98 -21.91 12.43
C ILE A 450 -2.16 -23.20 12.31
N ARG A 451 -1.11 -23.17 11.49
CA ARG A 451 -0.25 -24.33 11.20
C ARG A 451 1.22 -23.94 11.36
N PRO A 452 1.72 -23.78 12.61
CA PRO A 452 3.05 -23.24 12.84
C PRO A 452 4.16 -24.12 12.24
N LEU A 453 5.16 -23.50 11.63
CA LEU A 453 6.41 -24.14 11.18
C LEU A 453 7.54 -24.00 12.21
N VAL A 454 7.22 -23.55 13.43
CA VAL A 454 8.17 -23.34 14.51
C VAL A 454 8.92 -24.62 14.91
N PRO A 455 10.18 -24.53 15.34
CA PRO A 455 10.91 -25.67 15.89
C PRO A 455 10.24 -26.22 17.14
N SER A 456 10.25 -27.55 17.31
CA SER A 456 9.75 -28.20 18.52
C SER A 456 10.56 -27.86 19.78
N SER A 457 11.75 -27.27 19.62
CA SER A 457 12.61 -26.78 20.71
C SER A 457 12.19 -25.42 21.27
N TRP A 458 11.28 -24.71 20.62
CA TRP A 458 10.80 -23.42 21.11
C TRP A 458 9.91 -23.63 22.34
N ALA A 459 10.36 -23.17 23.50
CA ALA A 459 9.59 -23.23 24.74
C ALA A 459 8.43 -22.23 24.80
N TYR A 460 8.45 -21.22 23.93
CA TYR A 460 7.40 -20.21 23.83
C TYR A 460 7.37 -19.55 22.45
N PHE A 461 6.22 -18.98 22.09
CA PHE A 461 6.06 -17.90 21.12
C PHE A 461 4.68 -17.27 21.32
N ALA A 462 4.50 -16.03 20.86
CA ALA A 462 3.19 -15.37 20.87
C ALA A 462 3.01 -14.42 19.69
N ILE A 463 1.76 -14.30 19.28
CA ILE A 463 1.21 -13.26 18.40
C ILE A 463 0.07 -12.63 19.19
N GLU A 464 0.11 -11.33 19.42
CA GLU A 464 -0.89 -10.60 20.17
C GLU A 464 -1.56 -9.53 19.31
N ASN A 465 -2.89 -9.49 19.41
CA ASN A 465 -3.75 -8.50 18.77
C ASN A 465 -3.67 -8.51 17.23
N LEU A 466 -3.57 -9.67 16.60
CA LEU A 466 -3.75 -9.83 15.15
C LEU A 466 -5.17 -9.41 14.74
N ALA A 467 -5.31 -8.49 13.77
CA ALA A 467 -6.63 -8.20 13.20
C ALA A 467 -7.03 -9.30 12.21
N TYR A 468 -8.18 -9.92 12.42
CA TYR A 468 -8.75 -10.91 11.50
C TYR A 468 -10.27 -10.78 11.42
N HIS A 469 -10.81 -10.50 10.23
CA HIS A 469 -12.25 -10.33 9.98
C HIS A 469 -12.92 -9.34 10.97
N GLY A 470 -12.21 -8.26 11.30
CA GLY A 470 -12.66 -7.22 12.24
C GLY A 470 -12.56 -7.60 13.74
N ARG A 471 -11.94 -8.73 14.07
CA ARG A 471 -11.71 -9.21 15.45
C ARG A 471 -10.24 -9.12 15.85
N SER A 472 -9.97 -9.10 17.15
CA SER A 472 -8.60 -9.17 17.69
C SER A 472 -8.27 -10.60 18.10
N LEU A 473 -7.21 -11.18 17.54
CA LEU A 473 -6.77 -12.54 17.80
C LEU A 473 -5.40 -12.58 18.49
N THR A 474 -5.26 -13.51 19.43
CA THR A 474 -3.99 -13.79 20.10
C THR A 474 -3.73 -15.28 20.08
N VAL A 475 -2.54 -15.67 19.62
CA VAL A 475 -2.08 -17.06 19.54
C VAL A 475 -0.80 -17.16 20.35
N LEU A 476 -0.73 -18.09 21.30
CA LEU A 476 0.48 -18.29 22.09
C LEU A 476 0.76 -19.75 22.37
N TRP A 477 2.05 -20.06 22.54
CA TRP A 477 2.58 -21.29 23.09
C TRP A 477 3.43 -20.93 24.30
N ASP A 478 3.20 -21.59 25.43
CA ASP A 478 4.05 -21.45 26.63
C ASP A 478 4.17 -22.81 27.32
N GLU A 479 5.33 -23.45 27.18
CA GLU A 479 5.63 -24.75 27.78
C GLU A 479 5.59 -24.69 29.33
N SER A 480 6.03 -23.56 29.88
CA SER A 480 6.13 -23.35 31.33
C SER A 480 4.82 -22.90 31.97
N GLY A 481 4.00 -22.16 31.21
CA GLY A 481 2.82 -21.43 31.65
C GLY A 481 3.10 -20.15 32.44
N THR A 482 4.37 -19.74 32.51
CA THR A 482 4.84 -18.59 33.30
C THR A 482 5.34 -17.41 32.49
N ARG A 483 5.59 -17.56 31.17
CA ARG A 483 6.07 -16.48 30.32
C ARG A 483 4.98 -15.41 30.14
N TYR A 484 3.76 -15.85 29.83
CA TYR A 484 2.61 -14.95 29.56
C TYR A 484 1.58 -14.91 30.70
N ASN A 485 1.79 -15.69 31.77
CA ASN A 485 0.85 -15.85 32.87
C ASN A 485 -0.56 -16.30 32.45
N GLN A 486 -0.68 -17.01 31.31
CA GLN A 486 -1.94 -17.58 30.81
C GLN A 486 -2.03 -19.11 31.00
N GLY A 487 -1.16 -19.68 31.84
CA GLY A 487 -1.05 -21.13 32.04
C GLY A 487 -0.40 -21.85 30.86
N LYS A 488 -0.06 -23.13 31.04
CA LYS A 488 0.69 -23.94 30.05
C LYS A 488 -0.08 -24.16 28.76
N GLY A 489 0.64 -24.39 27.67
CA GLY A 489 0.09 -24.96 26.43
C GLY A 489 -0.06 -23.96 25.29
N PHE A 490 -0.65 -24.46 24.21
CA PHE A 490 -0.99 -23.72 22.99
C PHE A 490 -2.42 -23.17 23.11
N LYS A 491 -2.57 -21.85 23.02
CA LYS A 491 -3.85 -21.16 23.24
C LYS A 491 -4.17 -20.20 22.11
N VAL A 492 -5.46 -20.07 21.81
CA VAL A 492 -6.00 -19.07 20.90
C VAL A 492 -7.09 -18.29 21.59
N PHE A 493 -7.03 -16.96 21.47
CA PHE A 493 -8.01 -16.02 21.99
C PHE A 493 -8.63 -15.23 20.84
N ILE A 494 -9.93 -14.95 20.95
CA ILE A 494 -10.67 -14.01 20.11
C ILE A 494 -11.29 -12.98 21.04
N ASP A 495 -10.98 -11.70 20.84
CA ASP A 495 -11.44 -10.58 21.66
C ASP A 495 -11.24 -10.85 23.16
N GLY A 496 -10.03 -11.29 23.52
CA GLY A 496 -9.63 -11.61 24.89
C GLY A 496 -10.21 -12.90 25.47
N SER A 497 -11.09 -13.59 24.75
CA SER A 497 -11.73 -14.83 25.20
C SER A 497 -11.03 -16.05 24.62
N ILE A 498 -10.67 -17.02 25.46
CA ILE A 498 -10.07 -18.28 24.99
C ILE A 498 -11.06 -19.08 24.16
N VAL A 499 -10.64 -19.53 22.97
CA VAL A 499 -11.45 -20.35 22.05
C VAL A 499 -10.81 -21.71 21.76
N LEU A 500 -9.52 -21.86 22.06
CA LEU A 500 -8.78 -23.11 21.94
C LEU A 500 -7.67 -23.19 22.99
N GLU A 501 -7.49 -24.36 23.57
CA GLU A 501 -6.42 -24.70 24.51
C GLU A 501 -5.97 -26.14 24.27
N ARG A 502 -4.65 -26.36 24.16
CA ARG A 502 -4.02 -27.67 23.94
C ARG A 502 -2.68 -27.77 24.68
N ASP A 503 -2.27 -28.98 25.04
CA ASP A 503 -1.01 -29.22 25.75
C ASP A 503 0.24 -29.17 24.83
N TYR A 504 0.05 -29.13 23.52
CA TYR A 504 1.11 -29.19 22.52
C TYR A 504 0.76 -28.33 21.31
N VAL A 505 1.78 -27.91 20.55
CA VAL A 505 1.62 -27.16 19.30
C VAL A 505 1.24 -28.14 18.20
N GLU A 506 0.07 -27.95 17.62
CA GLU A 506 -0.40 -28.67 16.44
C GLU A 506 -1.29 -27.76 15.60
N GLU A 507 -1.57 -28.18 14.36
CA GLU A 507 -2.51 -27.47 13.50
C GLU A 507 -3.87 -27.27 14.17
N ALA A 508 -4.37 -26.05 14.13
CA ALA A 508 -5.65 -25.66 14.70
C ALA A 508 -6.46 -24.86 13.67
N THR A 509 -7.77 -25.08 13.63
CA THR A 509 -8.68 -24.20 12.89
C THR A 509 -9.71 -23.64 13.87
N VAL A 510 -9.81 -22.32 13.94
CA VAL A 510 -10.78 -21.61 14.78
C VAL A 510 -11.79 -20.88 13.91
N LYS A 511 -13.07 -20.95 14.27
CA LYS A 511 -14.11 -20.16 13.62
C LYS A 511 -14.13 -18.76 14.20
N VAL A 512 -14.24 -17.75 13.34
CA VAL A 512 -14.31 -16.35 13.72
C VAL A 512 -15.63 -15.80 13.22
N THR A 513 -16.45 -15.25 14.10
CA THR A 513 -17.64 -14.50 13.66
C THR A 513 -17.20 -13.09 13.27
N PRO A 514 -17.31 -12.68 12.00
CA PRO A 514 -16.84 -11.37 11.57
C PRO A 514 -17.52 -10.24 12.34
N ALA A 515 -16.75 -9.19 12.61
CA ALA A 515 -17.27 -7.92 13.11
C ALA A 515 -16.97 -6.85 12.06
N ILE A 516 -17.62 -6.96 10.89
CA ILE A 516 -17.37 -6.07 9.75
C ILE A 516 -17.66 -4.62 10.16
N PRO A 517 -16.65 -3.74 10.19
CA PRO A 517 -16.80 -2.36 10.65
C PRO A 517 -17.72 -1.52 9.75
N VAL A 518 -18.38 -0.51 10.33
CA VAL A 518 -18.85 0.66 9.59
C VAL A 518 -17.65 1.58 9.39
N PRO A 519 -17.22 1.92 8.16
CA PRO A 519 -16.08 2.81 7.97
C PRO A 519 -16.29 4.12 8.75
N PRO A 520 -15.28 4.63 9.48
CA PRO A 520 -15.39 5.98 10.04
C PRO A 520 -15.65 6.98 8.91
N ALA A 521 -16.27 8.12 9.22
CA ALA A 521 -16.44 9.19 8.24
C ALA A 521 -15.07 9.53 7.64
N ALA A 522 -14.99 9.47 6.30
CA ALA A 522 -13.74 9.66 5.59
C ALA A 522 -13.18 11.05 5.90
N LYS A 523 -11.95 11.07 6.40
CA LYS A 523 -11.17 12.30 6.57
C LYS A 523 -10.07 12.36 5.53
N VAL A 524 -9.75 13.56 5.10
CA VAL A 524 -8.66 13.83 4.16
C VAL A 524 -7.72 14.89 4.71
N ASN A 525 -6.43 14.78 4.39
CA ASN A 525 -5.45 15.82 4.68
C ASN A 525 -5.50 16.89 3.59
N ILE A 526 -6.06 18.05 3.91
CA ILE A 526 -6.20 19.18 2.96
C ILE A 526 -4.96 20.08 2.90
N ALA A 527 -3.96 19.86 3.75
CA ALA A 527 -2.67 20.52 3.64
C ALA A 527 -1.77 19.88 2.58
N ALA A 528 -1.98 18.59 2.27
CA ALA A 528 -1.14 17.83 1.36
C ALA A 528 -1.06 18.47 -0.04
N ASN A 529 0.17 18.67 -0.52
CA ASN A 529 0.47 19.07 -1.88
C ASN A 529 1.75 18.38 -2.37
N THR A 530 1.63 17.06 -2.56
CA THR A 530 2.73 16.14 -2.87
C THR A 530 3.39 16.37 -4.24
N GLN A 531 2.75 17.13 -5.12
CA GLN A 531 3.24 17.41 -6.48
C GLN A 531 3.59 18.90 -6.68
N GLY A 532 3.47 19.72 -5.63
CA GLY A 532 3.82 21.13 -5.67
C GLY A 532 2.96 21.97 -6.63
N PHE A 533 1.72 21.57 -6.91
CA PHE A 533 0.83 22.33 -7.78
C PHE A 533 0.47 23.67 -7.14
N ALA A 534 0.64 24.77 -7.89
CA ALA A 534 0.48 26.13 -7.37
C ALA A 534 -0.96 26.44 -6.94
N GLU A 535 -1.93 25.74 -7.52
CA GLU A 535 -3.36 25.86 -7.27
C GLU A 535 -3.79 25.21 -5.94
N LEU A 536 -2.98 24.29 -5.42
CA LEU A 536 -3.20 23.59 -4.16
C LEU A 536 -2.52 24.33 -2.99
N SER A 537 -2.69 23.78 -1.78
CA SER A 537 -2.11 24.28 -0.54
C SER A 537 -0.61 24.58 -0.71
N GLN A 538 -0.15 25.71 -0.17
CA GLN A 538 1.26 26.10 -0.21
C GLN A 538 1.82 26.26 1.19
N ALA A 539 3.04 25.80 1.39
CA ALA A 539 3.78 26.05 2.61
C ALA A 539 4.51 27.40 2.55
N PHE A 540 4.65 28.05 3.70
CA PHE A 540 5.42 29.29 3.86
C PHE A 540 6.05 29.35 5.25
N ALA A 541 7.13 30.12 5.41
CA ALA A 541 7.83 30.23 6.69
C ALA A 541 8.42 31.64 6.90
N SER A 542 8.72 32.00 8.14
CA SER A 542 9.47 33.24 8.44
C SER A 542 10.94 33.14 8.03
N TYR A 543 11.48 31.93 8.07
CA TYR A 543 12.83 31.58 7.67
C TYR A 543 12.84 30.11 7.23
N THR A 544 13.60 29.81 6.19
CA THR A 544 13.89 28.43 5.77
C THR A 544 15.39 28.29 5.63
N SER A 545 15.93 27.21 6.21
CA SER A 545 17.32 26.80 6.03
C SER A 545 17.68 26.75 4.53
N PRO A 546 18.89 27.16 4.12
CA PRO A 546 19.32 27.11 2.72
C PRO A 546 19.42 25.69 2.13
N PHE A 547 19.26 24.65 2.96
CA PHE A 547 19.21 23.25 2.55
C PHE A 547 17.77 22.69 2.43
N ASP A 548 16.77 23.48 2.85
CA ASP A 548 15.38 23.04 3.00
C ASP A 548 14.41 23.78 2.08
N ASP A 549 13.21 23.20 1.94
CA ASP A 549 12.07 23.77 1.21
C ASP A 549 10.81 23.64 2.08
N PRO A 550 10.00 24.71 2.29
CA PRO A 550 8.76 24.62 3.05
C PRO A 550 7.80 23.54 2.52
N MET A 551 7.77 23.30 1.21
CA MET A 551 6.83 22.36 0.59
C MET A 551 7.04 20.92 1.07
N ARG A 552 8.24 20.57 1.54
CA ARG A 552 8.55 19.23 2.08
C ARG A 552 7.74 18.89 3.31
N ALA A 553 7.37 19.88 4.11
CA ALA A 553 6.53 19.64 5.29
C ALA A 553 5.02 19.50 4.96
N ILE A 554 4.65 19.43 3.68
CA ILE A 554 3.29 19.09 3.23
C ILE A 554 3.31 18.11 2.03
N ASP A 555 4.39 17.37 1.85
CA ASP A 555 4.60 16.50 0.69
C ASP A 555 4.07 15.07 0.89
N GLY A 556 3.52 14.77 2.07
CA GLY A 556 2.87 13.51 2.40
C GLY A 556 3.83 12.45 2.94
N ASN A 557 5.10 12.78 3.14
CA ASN A 557 6.14 11.85 3.59
C ASN A 557 6.54 12.09 5.04
N ILE A 558 6.63 11.00 5.81
CA ILE A 558 7.10 11.03 7.20
C ILE A 558 8.12 9.92 7.36
N TRP A 559 9.40 10.28 7.26
CA TRP A 559 10.51 9.32 7.34
C TRP A 559 11.16 9.35 8.70
N ARG A 560 11.56 8.17 9.17
CA ARG A 560 12.06 7.97 10.53
C ARG A 560 13.46 8.52 10.69
N THR A 561 14.24 8.46 9.62
CA THR A 561 15.63 8.87 9.66
C THR A 561 15.84 10.17 8.91
N ALA A 562 17.02 10.78 9.08
CA ALA A 562 17.44 11.93 8.29
C ALA A 562 17.75 11.58 6.83
N VAL A 563 17.62 10.30 6.45
CA VAL A 563 17.87 9.72 5.14
C VAL A 563 16.53 9.20 4.59
N PRO A 564 16.18 9.54 3.35
CA PRO A 564 16.93 10.43 2.48
C PRO A 564 17.07 11.86 3.01
N SER A 565 18.16 12.51 2.64
CA SER A 565 18.46 13.88 3.06
C SER A 565 17.48 14.88 2.46
N ASN A 566 17.30 16.04 3.12
CA ASN A 566 16.52 17.17 2.58
C ASN A 566 15.03 16.85 2.36
N THR A 567 14.35 16.39 3.40
CA THR A 567 12.98 15.79 3.34
C THR A 567 12.00 16.43 4.30
N ARG A 568 12.35 17.64 4.73
CA ARG A 568 11.71 18.35 5.83
C ARG A 568 11.87 19.84 5.62
N TRP A 569 11.16 20.61 6.41
CA TRP A 569 11.41 22.04 6.59
C TRP A 569 12.09 22.28 7.95
N THR A 570 13.11 23.13 7.98
CA THR A 570 13.74 23.56 9.24
C THR A 570 14.06 25.06 9.25
N SER A 571 14.09 25.62 10.46
CA SER A 571 14.59 26.96 10.77
C SER A 571 16.08 26.97 11.14
N TYR A 572 16.83 25.92 10.81
CA TYR A 572 18.25 25.80 11.11
C TYR A 572 19.03 27.02 10.57
N GLN A 573 19.92 27.59 11.40
CA GLN A 573 20.66 28.83 11.12
C GLN A 573 19.83 30.11 11.01
N SER A 574 18.57 30.09 11.44
CA SER A 574 17.78 31.32 11.55
C SER A 574 18.43 32.33 12.50
N PRO A 575 18.47 33.63 12.13
CA PRO A 575 18.90 34.69 13.05
C PRO A 575 17.78 35.08 14.05
N ASN A 576 16.57 34.56 13.88
CA ASN A 576 15.42 34.94 14.69
C ASN A 576 15.41 34.19 16.02
N ALA A 577 14.86 34.81 17.08
CA ALA A 577 14.61 34.11 18.34
C ALA A 577 13.37 33.19 18.25
N THR A 578 12.51 33.41 17.27
CA THR A 578 11.25 32.69 17.06
C THR A 578 10.98 32.67 15.56
N ASP A 579 10.53 31.51 15.07
CA ASP A 579 10.14 31.33 13.68
C ASP A 579 8.77 30.67 13.58
N TYR A 580 8.15 30.79 12.41
CA TYR A 580 6.93 30.08 12.08
C TYR A 580 7.06 29.28 10.79
N PHE A 581 6.33 28.17 10.73
CA PHE A 581 5.97 27.45 9.52
C PHE A 581 4.45 27.48 9.37
N GLY A 582 3.95 27.71 8.17
CA GLY A 582 2.51 27.76 7.92
C GLY A 582 2.11 27.21 6.57
N VAL A 583 0.81 26.99 6.43
CA VAL A 583 0.17 26.50 5.21
C VAL A 583 -0.94 27.47 4.82
N ASP A 584 -0.89 27.91 3.56
CA ASP A 584 -1.96 28.62 2.87
C ASP A 584 -2.85 27.60 2.17
N LEU A 585 -4.06 27.41 2.68
CA LEU A 585 -5.04 26.46 2.15
C LEU A 585 -5.69 26.94 0.85
N ARG A 586 -5.26 28.10 0.32
CA ARG A 586 -5.77 28.80 -0.89
C ARG A 586 -7.22 29.30 -0.81
N GLN A 587 -7.96 28.86 0.19
CA GLN A 587 -9.35 29.21 0.43
C GLN A 587 -9.69 29.04 1.91
N THR A 588 -10.73 29.71 2.38
CA THR A 588 -11.23 29.56 3.76
C THR A 588 -11.81 28.16 3.97
N GLN A 589 -11.33 27.47 5.01
CA GLN A 589 -11.76 26.13 5.39
C GLN A 589 -12.10 26.06 6.88
N SER A 590 -13.10 25.27 7.27
CA SER A 590 -13.31 24.83 8.64
C SER A 590 -12.23 23.81 9.04
N VAL A 591 -11.52 24.10 10.13
CA VAL A 591 -10.39 23.31 10.62
C VAL A 591 -10.53 23.03 12.13
N CYS A 592 -10.06 21.87 12.57
CA CYS A 592 -10.11 21.44 13.98
C CYS A 592 -9.16 20.32 14.38
N ASP A 593 -8.45 19.72 13.42
CA ASP A 593 -7.61 18.55 13.62
C ASP A 593 -6.32 18.73 12.82
N VAL A 594 -5.28 19.22 13.49
CA VAL A 594 -3.95 19.43 12.91
C VAL A 594 -3.00 18.39 13.48
N ARG A 595 -2.21 17.74 12.64
CA ARG A 595 -1.17 16.81 13.08
C ARG A 595 0.20 17.36 12.71
N LEU A 596 1.11 17.32 13.67
CA LEU A 596 2.46 17.85 13.52
C LEU A 596 3.46 16.72 13.77
N TYR A 597 4.48 16.65 12.90
CA TYR A 597 5.59 15.71 12.98
C TYR A 597 6.87 16.52 13.09
N PHE A 598 7.30 16.78 14.33
CA PHE A 598 8.52 17.56 14.58
C PHE A 598 9.77 16.75 14.26
N TYR A 599 10.72 17.37 13.59
CA TYR A 599 12.01 16.75 13.30
C TYR A 599 13.04 17.07 14.38
N ASP A 600 13.83 16.08 14.78
CA ASP A 600 14.99 16.23 15.68
C ASP A 600 16.19 15.46 15.12
N ASP A 601 17.34 16.13 14.97
CA ASP A 601 18.61 15.50 14.58
C ASP A 601 19.60 15.36 15.76
N ASP A 602 19.13 15.60 16.98
CA ASP A 602 19.89 15.70 18.22
C ASP A 602 20.99 16.78 18.22
N ASP A 603 21.11 17.60 17.17
CA ASP A 603 22.12 18.64 17.02
C ASP A 603 21.57 20.00 16.59
N GLY A 604 21.61 20.32 15.30
CA GLY A 604 21.30 21.64 14.75
C GLY A 604 19.80 21.94 14.75
N VAL A 605 18.97 20.91 14.72
CA VAL A 605 17.51 20.99 14.69
C VAL A 605 16.94 20.18 15.85
N ARG A 606 16.19 20.84 16.73
CA ARG A 606 15.61 20.23 17.93
C ARG A 606 14.10 20.44 17.98
N ILE A 607 13.40 19.53 18.64
CA ILE A 607 11.99 19.74 19.03
C ILE A 607 11.91 21.01 19.88
N PRO A 608 10.99 21.96 19.57
CA PRO A 608 10.90 23.19 20.32
C PRO A 608 10.27 22.97 21.70
N ASP A 609 10.80 23.64 22.74
CA ASP A 609 10.29 23.55 24.13
C ASP A 609 8.81 23.94 24.28
N SER A 610 8.32 24.78 23.35
CA SER A 610 6.93 25.19 23.27
C SER A 610 6.60 25.57 21.83
N TYR A 611 5.32 25.56 21.49
CA TYR A 611 4.83 26.05 20.21
C TYR A 611 3.39 26.53 20.37
N ASP A 612 2.92 27.36 19.45
CA ASP A 612 1.53 27.83 19.38
C ASP A 612 0.99 27.61 17.96
N LEU A 613 -0.16 26.94 17.84
CA LEU A 613 -0.87 26.87 16.57
C LEU A 613 -1.71 28.14 16.41
N GLN A 614 -1.50 28.85 15.31
CA GLN A 614 -2.14 30.13 15.01
C GLN A 614 -2.90 30.04 13.69
N TYR A 615 -3.90 30.91 13.54
CA TYR A 615 -4.69 31.04 12.32
C TYR A 615 -4.78 32.51 11.91
N LEU A 616 -4.97 32.76 10.62
CA LEU A 616 -5.18 34.10 10.09
C LEU A 616 -6.65 34.49 10.25
N GLN A 617 -6.92 35.57 11.00
CA GLN A 617 -8.27 36.09 11.19
C GLN A 617 -8.79 36.77 9.92
N GLN A 618 -10.06 36.56 9.58
CA GLN A 618 -10.72 37.15 8.40
C GLN A 618 -11.58 38.39 8.75
N ASN A 619 -11.23 39.14 9.80
CA ASN A 619 -12.00 40.29 10.30
C ASN A 619 -11.61 41.65 9.67
N GLY A 620 -11.09 41.65 8.44
CA GLY A 620 -10.74 42.87 7.68
C GLY A 620 -9.32 43.41 7.90
N SER A 621 -8.59 42.87 8.88
CA SER A 621 -7.14 42.99 9.01
C SER A 621 -6.55 41.58 9.05
N ALA A 622 -5.57 41.28 8.20
CA ALA A 622 -4.88 39.99 8.14
C ALA A 622 -3.98 39.79 9.38
N GLU A 623 -4.60 39.62 10.55
CA GLU A 623 -3.92 39.46 11.84
C GLU A 623 -3.88 37.98 12.26
N TRP A 624 -2.74 37.55 12.77
CA TRP A 624 -2.55 36.21 13.31
C TRP A 624 -2.99 36.15 14.77
N ALA A 625 -3.76 35.11 15.12
CA ALA A 625 -4.19 34.84 16.49
C ALA A 625 -3.97 33.37 16.86
N SER A 626 -3.76 33.09 18.14
CA SER A 626 -3.71 31.72 18.67
C SER A 626 -5.04 31.00 18.41
N VAL A 627 -4.97 29.75 17.98
CA VAL A 627 -6.14 28.88 17.85
C VAL A 627 -6.75 28.67 19.24
N PRO A 628 -8.05 28.95 19.44
CA PRO A 628 -8.68 28.83 20.75
C PRO A 628 -8.85 27.36 21.16
N GLY A 629 -8.63 27.05 22.43
CA GLY A 629 -8.99 25.74 23.01
C GLY A 629 -8.18 24.55 22.50
N GLN A 630 -6.96 24.76 21.99
CA GLN A 630 -6.04 23.70 21.57
C GLN A 630 -5.86 22.61 22.64
N ARG A 631 -6.01 21.34 22.23
CA ARG A 631 -5.74 20.13 23.02
C ARG A 631 -4.78 19.25 22.26
N ARG A 632 -3.67 18.90 22.90
CA ARG A 632 -2.58 18.10 22.31
C ARG A 632 -2.70 16.65 22.78
N SER A 633 -2.45 15.69 21.90
CA SER A 633 -2.44 14.25 22.24
C SER A 633 -1.34 13.90 23.24
N LYS A 634 -0.14 14.46 23.04
CA LYS A 634 1.05 14.28 23.88
C LYS A 634 1.99 15.47 23.74
N THR A 635 3.03 15.49 24.59
CA THR A 635 4.18 16.38 24.41
C THR A 635 5.15 15.70 23.44
N PRO A 636 5.70 16.38 22.43
CA PRO A 636 6.70 15.79 21.55
C PRO A 636 7.96 15.45 22.34
N THR A 637 8.42 14.20 22.23
CA THR A 637 9.60 13.68 22.94
C THR A 637 10.60 12.98 22.04
N SER A 638 10.20 12.64 20.82
CA SER A 638 11.01 11.99 19.78
C SER A 638 10.69 12.63 18.43
N SER A 639 11.64 12.51 17.49
CA SER A 639 11.41 12.90 16.10
C SER A 639 10.17 12.19 15.54
N ASN A 640 9.49 12.84 14.61
CA ASN A 640 8.31 12.40 13.85
C ASN A 640 7.22 11.65 14.61
N ASP A 641 7.12 11.89 15.92
CA ASP A 641 5.98 11.50 16.71
C ASP A 641 4.73 12.25 16.23
N GLU A 642 3.60 11.56 16.04
CA GLU A 642 2.34 12.24 15.71
C GLU A 642 1.87 13.09 16.92
N ILE A 643 1.92 14.41 16.76
CA ILE A 643 1.33 15.35 17.71
C ILE A 643 0.02 15.89 17.15
N ARG A 644 -1.08 15.29 17.61
CA ARG A 644 -2.43 15.68 17.20
C ARG A 644 -2.91 16.85 18.07
N VAL A 645 -3.22 17.96 17.42
CA VAL A 645 -3.77 19.19 18.00
C VAL A 645 -5.23 19.32 17.57
N THR A 646 -6.14 19.16 18.54
CA THR A 646 -7.59 19.29 18.34
C THR A 646 -8.13 20.55 19.00
N PHE A 647 -9.15 21.17 18.41
CA PHE A 647 -9.76 22.41 18.89
C PHE A 647 -11.20 22.56 18.36
N PRO A 648 -12.03 23.43 18.94
CA PRO A 648 -13.35 23.75 18.36
C PRO A 648 -13.20 24.21 16.91
N ALA A 649 -14.10 23.75 16.04
CA ALA A 649 -14.09 24.12 14.62
C ALA A 649 -14.02 25.64 14.42
N LEU A 650 -13.12 26.08 13.55
CA LEU A 650 -12.98 27.49 13.17
C LEU A 650 -12.70 27.62 11.67
N ALA A 651 -13.08 28.75 11.08
CA ALA A 651 -12.79 29.08 9.69
C ALA A 651 -11.40 29.74 9.57
N ALA A 652 -10.53 29.18 8.73
CA ALA A 652 -9.20 29.70 8.44
C ALA A 652 -8.82 29.46 6.97
N SER A 653 -8.20 30.46 6.34
CA SER A 653 -7.52 30.28 5.05
C SER A 653 -6.04 29.93 5.21
N GLN A 654 -5.46 30.23 6.37
CA GLN A 654 -4.06 29.93 6.67
C GLN A 654 -3.90 29.51 8.13
N LEU A 655 -3.00 28.56 8.35
CA LEU A 655 -2.57 28.10 9.67
C LEU A 655 -1.05 28.22 9.77
N ARG A 656 -0.52 28.45 10.98
CA ARG A 656 0.92 28.37 11.22
C ARG A 656 1.26 27.86 12.62
N VAL A 657 2.38 27.18 12.75
CA VAL A 657 3.02 26.83 14.01
C VAL A 657 4.08 27.88 14.29
N LEU A 658 3.98 28.59 15.41
CA LEU A 658 4.97 29.55 15.90
C LEU A 658 5.74 28.92 17.06
N ALA A 659 7.07 28.88 16.99
CA ALA A 659 7.90 28.29 18.04
C ALA A 659 9.25 29.02 18.21
N PRO A 660 9.81 29.07 19.44
CA PRO A 660 11.12 29.64 19.68
C PRO A 660 12.22 28.75 19.10
N ASN A 661 13.30 29.36 18.62
CA ASN A 661 14.51 28.60 18.29
C ASN A 661 15.24 28.19 19.59
N PRO A 662 15.82 26.98 19.67
CA PRO A 662 16.46 26.49 20.88
C PRO A 662 17.62 27.38 21.37
N SER A 663 18.41 27.89 20.42
CA SER A 663 19.53 28.82 20.68
C SER A 663 20.01 29.43 19.37
N ALA A 664 20.86 30.47 19.43
CA ALA A 664 21.46 31.07 18.24
C ALA A 664 22.16 30.02 17.36
N GLY A 665 21.84 30.00 16.06
CA GLY A 665 22.39 29.05 15.08
C GLY A 665 21.73 27.67 15.06
N LYS A 666 20.88 27.34 16.04
CA LYS A 666 20.02 26.14 16.05
C LYS A 666 18.59 26.51 15.69
N GLY A 667 17.83 25.56 15.17
CA GLY A 667 16.43 25.74 14.80
C GLY A 667 15.54 24.59 15.27
N TRP A 668 14.28 24.65 14.86
CA TRP A 668 13.32 23.56 14.90
C TRP A 668 12.81 23.25 13.49
N GLY A 669 12.20 22.10 13.30
CA GLY A 669 11.68 21.69 11.99
C GLY A 669 10.46 20.79 12.07
N LEU A 670 9.82 20.62 10.92
CA LEU A 670 8.72 19.70 10.69
C LEU A 670 9.07 18.82 9.50
N SER A 671 8.88 17.53 9.65
CA SER A 671 8.82 16.61 8.51
C SER A 671 7.46 16.69 7.85
N GLU A 672 6.38 16.96 8.60
CA GLU A 672 5.03 17.05 8.04
C GLU A 672 4.08 17.90 8.93
N LEU A 673 3.19 18.66 8.28
CA LEU A 673 2.05 19.35 8.88
C LEU A 673 0.79 18.96 8.11
N GLN A 674 -0.11 18.28 8.80
CA GLN A 674 -1.36 17.80 8.21
C GLN A 674 -2.55 18.55 8.78
N VAL A 675 -3.58 18.77 7.96
CA VAL A 675 -4.87 19.35 8.37
C VAL A 675 -5.96 18.38 7.94
N TRP A 676 -6.55 17.66 8.91
CA TRP A 676 -7.54 16.63 8.66
C TRP A 676 -8.96 17.17 8.80
N THR A 677 -9.77 17.03 7.76
CA THR A 677 -11.19 17.41 7.75
C THR A 677 -12.04 16.30 7.14
N ALA A 678 -13.36 16.35 7.32
CA ALA A 678 -14.29 15.53 6.56
C ALA A 678 -14.08 15.73 5.04
N ALA A 679 -14.21 14.65 4.27
CA ALA A 679 -14.02 14.61 2.81
C ALA A 679 -15.19 15.27 2.04
N ILE A 680 -15.34 16.58 2.22
CA ILE A 680 -16.37 17.40 1.58
C ILE A 680 -15.69 18.32 0.57
N PHE A 681 -16.27 18.50 -0.61
CA PHE A 681 -15.66 19.18 -1.74
C PHE A 681 -16.64 20.10 -2.50
N LYS A 682 -16.10 21.17 -3.05
CA LYS A 682 -16.66 21.97 -4.16
C LYS A 682 -16.09 21.38 -5.46
N ILE A 683 -16.92 21.28 -6.49
CA ILE A 683 -16.51 20.79 -7.81
C ILE A 683 -16.59 21.98 -8.77
N ARG A 684 -15.43 22.53 -9.16
CA ARG A 684 -15.32 23.76 -9.97
C ARG A 684 -15.00 23.44 -11.42
N ASN A 685 -15.76 23.98 -12.36
CA ASN A 685 -15.51 23.79 -13.78
C ASN A 685 -14.29 24.60 -14.24
N ALA A 686 -13.35 23.97 -14.94
CA ALA A 686 -12.11 24.60 -15.37
C ALA A 686 -12.29 25.62 -16.52
N ASN A 687 -13.39 25.54 -17.28
CA ASN A 687 -13.70 26.50 -18.33
C ASN A 687 -14.31 27.79 -17.76
N SER A 688 -15.31 27.67 -16.87
CA SER A 688 -16.07 28.82 -16.36
C SER A 688 -15.59 29.37 -15.02
N GLY A 689 -14.86 28.57 -14.24
CA GLY A 689 -14.51 28.89 -12.84
C GLY A 689 -15.69 28.77 -11.85
N LYS A 690 -16.86 28.30 -12.31
CA LYS A 690 -18.09 28.16 -11.51
C LYS A 690 -18.21 26.79 -10.85
N LEU A 691 -19.01 26.70 -9.80
CA LEU A 691 -19.22 25.48 -9.03
C LEU A 691 -20.44 24.69 -9.52
N MET A 692 -20.29 23.37 -9.58
CA MET A 692 -21.39 22.43 -9.69
C MET A 692 -22.27 22.48 -8.43
N GLY A 693 -23.58 22.69 -8.61
CA GLY A 693 -24.55 22.70 -7.53
C GLY A 693 -25.95 22.30 -8.00
N VAL A 694 -26.83 22.03 -7.03
CA VAL A 694 -28.23 21.69 -7.30
C VAL A 694 -29.06 22.96 -7.52
N ASP A 695 -30.04 22.90 -8.43
CA ASP A 695 -31.02 23.97 -8.65
C ASP A 695 -31.66 24.43 -7.32
N GLN A 696 -31.52 25.73 -7.02
CA GLN A 696 -32.01 26.36 -5.81
C GLN A 696 -33.54 26.32 -5.64
N GLN A 697 -34.29 26.05 -6.71
CA GLN A 697 -35.74 25.92 -6.63
C GLN A 697 -36.20 24.53 -6.15
N LEU A 698 -35.32 23.52 -6.23
CA LEU A 698 -35.63 22.10 -5.99
C LEU A 698 -34.59 21.40 -5.08
N LEU A 699 -34.01 22.16 -4.14
CA LEU A 699 -32.85 21.79 -3.32
C LEU A 699 -32.86 20.42 -2.61
N VAL A 700 -34.04 19.85 -2.35
CA VAL A 700 -34.20 18.56 -1.64
C VAL A 700 -35.00 17.53 -2.43
N ALA A 701 -35.38 17.84 -3.67
CA ALA A 701 -36.22 16.97 -4.48
C ALA A 701 -35.37 15.95 -5.27
N PRO A 702 -35.73 14.66 -5.25
CA PRO A 702 -35.25 13.70 -6.24
C PRO A 702 -35.60 14.16 -7.67
N GLY A 703 -34.68 13.94 -8.60
CA GLY A 703 -34.74 14.43 -9.99
C GLY A 703 -34.40 15.93 -10.15
N ALA A 704 -33.99 16.63 -9.08
CA ALA A 704 -33.60 18.03 -9.20
C ALA A 704 -32.33 18.19 -10.05
N HIS A 705 -32.38 19.15 -10.96
CA HIS A 705 -31.34 19.39 -11.95
C HIS A 705 -30.03 19.91 -11.33
N VAL A 706 -28.89 19.48 -11.88
CA VAL A 706 -27.57 19.96 -11.50
C VAL A 706 -27.06 20.99 -12.52
N GLN A 707 -26.55 22.09 -12.01
CA GLN A 707 -26.17 23.27 -12.78
C GLN A 707 -24.81 23.82 -12.30
N GLN A 708 -24.23 24.75 -13.05
CA GLN A 708 -23.10 25.55 -12.56
C GLN A 708 -23.52 26.95 -12.12
N ARG A 709 -22.85 27.50 -11.11
CA ARG A 709 -23.05 28.88 -10.65
C ARG A 709 -21.82 29.42 -9.92
N ASP A 710 -21.68 30.74 -9.83
CA ASP A 710 -20.72 31.38 -8.92
C ASP A 710 -20.83 30.84 -7.47
N ASP A 711 -19.71 30.84 -6.74
CA ASP A 711 -19.62 30.33 -5.37
C ASP A 711 -20.44 31.20 -4.40
N ALA A 712 -21.50 30.63 -3.84
CA ALA A 712 -22.38 31.27 -2.89
C ALA A 712 -22.11 30.84 -1.44
N GLY A 713 -21.12 29.96 -1.20
CA GLY A 713 -20.88 29.35 0.11
C GLY A 713 -22.04 28.49 0.61
N ALA A 714 -22.89 27.99 -0.29
CA ALA A 714 -24.16 27.36 0.04
C ALA A 714 -24.08 25.82 -0.05
N ARG A 715 -24.84 25.13 0.81
CA ARG A 715 -24.71 23.67 1.01
C ARG A 715 -25.01 22.85 -0.24
N GLU A 716 -25.80 23.38 -1.15
CA GLU A 716 -26.14 22.74 -2.42
C GLU A 716 -24.98 22.67 -3.41
N GLN A 717 -23.89 23.40 -3.17
CA GLN A 717 -22.65 23.38 -3.95
C GLN A 717 -21.57 22.47 -3.32
N PHE A 718 -21.89 21.78 -2.22
CA PHE A 718 -20.96 20.91 -1.51
C PHE A 718 -21.32 19.44 -1.67
N TRP A 719 -20.28 18.66 -1.96
CA TRP A 719 -20.38 17.28 -2.36
C TRP A 719 -19.46 16.41 -1.51
N GLU A 720 -19.97 15.28 -1.04
CA GLU A 720 -19.20 14.25 -0.35
C GLU A 720 -18.96 13.09 -1.32
N PHE A 721 -17.70 12.71 -1.52
CA PHE A 721 -17.37 11.49 -2.25
C PHE A 721 -17.47 10.31 -1.28
N VAL A 722 -18.49 9.49 -1.48
CA VAL A 722 -18.75 8.30 -0.69
C VAL A 722 -18.12 7.12 -1.42
N PRO A 723 -17.07 6.49 -0.87
CA PRO A 723 -16.44 5.34 -1.51
C PRO A 723 -17.46 4.25 -1.81
N ALA A 724 -17.38 3.71 -3.02
CA ALA A 724 -18.11 2.55 -3.46
C ALA A 724 -17.13 1.44 -3.89
N THR A 725 -17.68 0.25 -4.07
CA THR A 725 -16.92 -0.94 -4.42
C THR A 725 -16.18 -0.76 -5.75
N GLY A 726 -14.89 -1.13 -5.83
CA GLY A 726 -14.13 -1.13 -7.09
C GLY A 726 -13.45 0.18 -7.47
N GLY A 727 -13.15 1.03 -6.49
CA GLY A 727 -12.59 2.36 -6.73
C GLY A 727 -13.57 3.35 -7.37
N TRP A 728 -14.86 3.02 -7.39
CA TRP A 728 -15.93 3.95 -7.74
C TRP A 728 -16.32 4.77 -6.52
N SER A 729 -17.01 5.89 -6.72
CA SER A 729 -17.58 6.71 -5.66
C SER A 729 -19.01 7.12 -6.01
N LYS A 730 -19.84 7.28 -4.99
CA LYS A 730 -21.07 8.06 -5.10
C LYS A 730 -20.76 9.50 -4.72
N ILE A 731 -21.40 10.47 -5.37
CA ILE A 731 -21.18 11.89 -5.08
C ILE A 731 -22.45 12.42 -4.41
N ARG A 732 -22.44 12.60 -3.10
CA ARG A 732 -23.61 12.96 -2.29
C ARG A 732 -23.66 14.48 -2.09
N ASN A 733 -24.81 15.09 -2.35
CA ASN A 733 -25.02 16.50 -2.05
C ASN A 733 -25.23 16.71 -0.54
N LEU A 734 -24.53 17.66 0.06
CA LEU A 734 -24.62 17.90 1.51
C LEU A 734 -25.89 18.61 1.97
N ASN A 735 -26.62 19.27 1.07
CA ASN A 735 -27.89 19.90 1.44
C ASN A 735 -29.02 18.87 1.55
N SER A 736 -29.15 18.00 0.54
CA SER A 736 -30.26 17.04 0.44
C SER A 736 -29.94 15.65 1.00
N GLY A 737 -28.67 15.24 0.98
CA GLY A 737 -28.26 13.85 1.21
C GLY A 737 -28.45 12.92 0.01
N LEU A 738 -28.95 13.44 -1.11
CA LEU A 738 -29.18 12.70 -2.36
C LEU A 738 -27.90 12.58 -3.19
N LEU A 739 -27.89 11.65 -4.15
CA LEU A 739 -26.71 11.31 -4.96
C LEU A 739 -26.76 11.95 -6.33
N LEU A 740 -25.62 12.39 -6.84
CA LEU A 740 -25.43 12.77 -8.23
C LEU A 740 -25.73 11.56 -9.14
N MET A 741 -26.61 11.74 -10.11
CA MET A 741 -27.08 10.72 -11.04
C MET A 741 -27.18 11.31 -12.45
N VAL A 742 -27.00 10.48 -13.47
CA VAL A 742 -27.34 10.85 -14.85
C VAL A 742 -28.71 10.31 -15.28
N ALA A 743 -29.47 11.10 -16.06
CA ALA A 743 -30.84 10.75 -16.42
C ALA A 743 -30.96 9.63 -17.50
N SER A 744 -29.94 9.43 -18.33
CA SER A 744 -29.87 8.39 -19.37
C SER A 744 -28.43 8.20 -19.86
N ASP A 745 -28.16 7.28 -20.80
CA ASP A 745 -26.82 7.05 -21.39
C ASP A 745 -26.48 7.98 -22.57
N GLU A 746 -27.39 8.85 -22.97
CA GLU A 746 -27.23 9.72 -24.15
C GLU A 746 -26.29 10.90 -23.89
N ASN A 747 -25.66 11.40 -24.95
CA ASN A 747 -24.96 12.68 -24.90
C ASN A 747 -25.94 13.82 -24.59
N SER A 748 -25.48 14.79 -23.81
CA SER A 748 -26.28 15.90 -23.29
C SER A 748 -27.43 15.48 -22.37
N ALA A 749 -27.41 14.25 -21.83
CA ALA A 749 -28.30 13.87 -20.75
C ALA A 749 -27.95 14.68 -19.48
N ASN A 750 -28.96 15.27 -18.86
CA ASN A 750 -28.77 16.09 -17.65
C ASN A 750 -28.27 15.24 -16.48
N LEU A 751 -27.38 15.85 -15.69
CA LEU A 751 -27.11 15.39 -14.34
C LEU A 751 -28.20 15.92 -13.41
N MET A 752 -28.58 15.09 -12.45
CA MET A 752 -29.59 15.37 -11.43
C MET A 752 -29.14 14.82 -10.08
N GLN A 753 -29.84 15.17 -9.00
CA GLN A 753 -29.73 14.45 -7.73
C GLN A 753 -30.92 13.50 -7.54
N ASP A 754 -30.68 12.30 -7.02
CA ASP A 754 -31.74 11.31 -6.80
C ASP A 754 -31.40 10.38 -5.62
N ASP A 755 -32.37 9.55 -5.23
CA ASP A 755 -32.21 8.47 -4.26
C ASP A 755 -31.27 7.37 -4.80
N ASP A 756 -30.76 6.54 -3.90
CA ASP A 756 -29.86 5.41 -4.20
C ASP A 756 -30.63 4.21 -4.81
N GLY A 757 -31.27 4.43 -5.97
CA GLY A 757 -32.16 3.47 -6.64
C GLY A 757 -31.59 2.87 -7.94
N ASP A 758 -30.69 3.56 -8.63
CA ASP A 758 -29.99 3.08 -9.83
C ASP A 758 -28.48 3.01 -9.57
N THR A 759 -27.98 1.79 -9.45
CA THR A 759 -26.61 1.56 -8.97
C THR A 759 -25.52 1.91 -9.97
N GLN A 760 -25.78 2.06 -11.27
CA GLN A 760 -24.71 2.37 -12.24
C GLN A 760 -24.69 3.86 -12.62
N HIS A 761 -25.86 4.49 -12.77
CA HIS A 761 -25.95 5.92 -13.08
C HIS A 761 -25.54 6.84 -11.92
N CYS A 762 -25.47 6.32 -10.68
CA CYS A 762 -24.95 7.03 -9.50
C CYS A 762 -23.48 6.76 -9.17
N LEU A 763 -22.78 5.91 -9.94
CA LEU A 763 -21.37 5.60 -9.69
C LEU A 763 -20.48 6.42 -10.60
N TRP A 764 -19.53 7.10 -9.98
CA TRP A 764 -18.63 8.04 -10.61
C TRP A 764 -17.18 7.70 -10.29
N LYS A 765 -16.28 8.01 -11.23
CA LYS A 765 -14.84 7.90 -11.07
C LYS A 765 -14.17 9.20 -11.45
N VAL A 766 -13.20 9.60 -10.65
CA VAL A 766 -12.40 10.80 -10.88
C VAL A 766 -11.10 10.40 -11.56
N GLU A 767 -10.83 10.98 -12.73
CA GLU A 767 -9.67 10.64 -13.55
C GLU A 767 -8.77 11.86 -13.73
N SER A 768 -7.56 11.82 -13.17
CA SER A 768 -6.59 12.92 -13.28
C SER A 768 -6.18 13.18 -14.73
N GLN A 769 -6.19 14.45 -15.13
CA GLN A 769 -5.66 14.95 -16.40
C GLN A 769 -4.34 15.70 -16.22
N GLY A 770 -3.73 15.61 -15.02
CA GLY A 770 -2.58 16.42 -14.62
C GLY A 770 -2.98 17.82 -14.14
N ASN A 771 -2.02 18.55 -13.56
CA ASN A 771 -2.18 19.93 -13.07
C ASN A 771 -3.37 20.13 -12.10
N GLY A 772 -3.75 19.10 -11.35
CA GLY A 772 -4.87 19.15 -10.41
C GLY A 772 -6.28 19.15 -11.05
N GLN A 773 -6.41 18.86 -12.34
CA GLN A 773 -7.69 18.81 -13.05
C GLN A 773 -8.14 17.36 -13.28
N PHE A 774 -9.46 17.16 -13.27
CA PHE A 774 -10.05 15.82 -13.34
C PHE A 774 -11.23 15.75 -14.32
N LEU A 775 -11.38 14.59 -14.96
CA LEU A 775 -12.65 14.15 -15.54
C LEU A 775 -13.48 13.45 -14.44
N ILE A 776 -14.80 13.58 -14.50
CA ILE A 776 -15.73 12.86 -13.62
C ILE A 776 -16.55 11.91 -14.52
N ARG A 777 -16.16 10.64 -14.56
CA ARG A 777 -16.73 9.62 -15.46
C ARG A 777 -17.83 8.81 -14.79
N ASN A 778 -18.95 8.60 -15.50
CA ASN A 778 -20.05 7.76 -15.04
C ASN A 778 -19.80 6.27 -15.37
N ARG A 779 -20.20 5.36 -14.46
CA ARG A 779 -20.04 3.91 -14.67
C ARG A 779 -21.00 3.35 -15.73
N GLY A 780 -22.26 3.75 -15.72
CA GLY A 780 -23.29 3.21 -16.63
C GLY A 780 -23.03 3.56 -18.09
N SER A 781 -22.77 4.85 -18.36
CA SER A 781 -22.64 5.36 -19.73
C SER A 781 -21.20 5.37 -20.26
N GLY A 782 -20.20 5.33 -19.38
CA GLY A 782 -18.78 5.55 -19.71
C GLY A 782 -18.41 6.99 -20.06
N LYS A 783 -19.36 7.94 -20.01
CA LYS A 783 -19.20 9.36 -20.39
C LYS A 783 -18.76 10.22 -19.21
N VAL A 784 -18.35 11.46 -19.49
CA VAL A 784 -17.86 12.41 -18.47
C VAL A 784 -18.84 13.55 -18.24
N ALA A 785 -18.87 14.07 -17.01
CA ALA A 785 -19.62 15.28 -16.69
C ALA A 785 -19.01 16.51 -17.37
N GLY A 786 -19.84 17.33 -17.99
CA GLY A 786 -19.49 18.58 -18.68
C GLY A 786 -20.56 19.64 -18.55
N VAL A 787 -20.26 20.87 -18.96
CA VAL A 787 -21.23 21.98 -18.94
C VAL A 787 -21.82 22.16 -20.32
N ASP A 788 -23.15 22.12 -20.43
CA ASP A 788 -23.84 22.13 -21.72
C ASP A 788 -23.45 23.35 -22.55
N GLY A 789 -23.10 23.09 -23.81
CA GLY A 789 -22.63 24.10 -24.77
C GLY A 789 -21.39 24.90 -24.35
N MET A 790 -20.56 24.38 -23.43
CA MET A 790 -19.41 25.09 -22.84
C MET A 790 -19.78 26.43 -22.19
N SER A 791 -21.02 26.55 -21.70
CA SER A 791 -21.55 27.83 -21.21
C SER A 791 -20.71 28.41 -20.06
N LEU A 792 -20.64 29.74 -20.00
CA LEU A 792 -20.02 30.49 -18.90
C LEU A 792 -21.05 31.12 -17.97
N SER A 793 -22.35 30.96 -18.27
CA SER A 793 -23.45 31.56 -17.52
C SER A 793 -23.75 30.78 -16.25
N ASP A 794 -24.25 31.50 -15.24
CA ASP A 794 -24.96 30.88 -14.12
C ASP A 794 -26.16 30.09 -14.64
N ASP A 795 -26.51 29.03 -13.92
CA ASP A 795 -27.67 28.15 -14.16
C ASP A 795 -27.58 27.32 -15.44
N ALA A 796 -26.42 27.31 -16.10
CA ALA A 796 -26.17 26.39 -17.20
C ALA A 796 -26.14 24.94 -16.70
N SER A 797 -26.75 24.04 -17.47
CA SER A 797 -26.87 22.63 -17.16
C SER A 797 -25.53 21.92 -17.11
N VAL A 798 -25.37 21.06 -16.12
CA VAL A 798 -24.33 20.03 -16.15
C VAL A 798 -24.93 18.79 -16.78
N VAL A 799 -24.27 18.28 -17.81
CA VAL A 799 -24.69 17.13 -18.61
C VAL A 799 -23.58 16.10 -18.66
N GLN A 800 -23.85 14.90 -19.16
CA GLN A 800 -22.77 14.01 -19.59
C GLN A 800 -22.49 14.14 -21.09
N PHE A 801 -21.26 13.88 -21.47
CA PHE A 801 -20.86 13.84 -22.87
C PHE A 801 -19.68 12.88 -23.09
N ASP A 802 -19.55 12.34 -24.31
CA ASP A 802 -18.33 11.65 -24.73
C ASP A 802 -17.14 12.61 -24.65
N ASP A 803 -16.07 12.23 -23.94
CA ASP A 803 -14.96 13.14 -23.78
C ASP A 803 -14.34 13.51 -25.14
N ASN A 804 -14.31 14.81 -25.44
CA ASN A 804 -13.82 15.40 -26.68
C ASN A 804 -12.61 16.34 -26.41
N GLY A 805 -12.11 16.38 -25.18
CA GLY A 805 -10.95 17.19 -24.76
C GLY A 805 -11.23 18.67 -24.51
N THR A 806 -12.50 19.12 -24.47
CA THR A 806 -12.82 20.51 -24.16
C THR A 806 -12.76 20.80 -22.66
N LYS A 807 -12.44 22.06 -22.31
CA LYS A 807 -12.21 22.48 -20.92
C LYS A 807 -13.43 22.38 -20.01
N ASP A 808 -14.63 22.36 -20.56
CA ASP A 808 -15.87 22.24 -19.79
C ASP A 808 -16.09 20.83 -19.23
N HIS A 809 -15.35 19.82 -19.72
CA HIS A 809 -15.32 18.49 -19.12
C HIS A 809 -14.36 18.38 -17.93
N LEU A 810 -13.48 19.37 -17.76
CA LEU A 810 -12.44 19.38 -16.72
C LEU A 810 -12.95 20.07 -15.45
N TRP A 811 -12.70 19.44 -14.31
CA TRP A 811 -13.13 19.91 -13.00
C TRP A 811 -11.98 19.96 -12.00
N ASP A 812 -11.93 21.02 -11.19
CA ASP A 812 -11.12 21.07 -9.98
C ASP A 812 -11.96 20.55 -8.80
N ILE A 813 -11.43 19.60 -8.05
CA ILE A 813 -12.06 19.09 -6.82
C ILE A 813 -11.41 19.76 -5.63
N LEU A 814 -12.08 20.77 -5.09
CA LEU A 814 -11.57 21.66 -4.06
C LEU A 814 -12.20 21.30 -2.71
N PRO A 815 -11.44 21.10 -1.62
CA PRO A 815 -12.04 20.84 -0.32
C PRO A 815 -13.01 21.96 0.10
N ALA A 816 -14.10 21.61 0.79
CA ALA A 816 -15.15 22.52 1.21
C ALA A 816 -15.53 22.24 2.67
N ALA A 817 -14.84 22.90 3.59
CA ALA A 817 -15.06 22.68 5.00
C ALA A 817 -15.95 23.82 5.56
N ILE A 818 -17.25 23.58 5.59
CA ILE A 818 -18.25 24.42 6.29
C ILE A 818 -18.71 23.78 7.61
N GLU A 819 -18.61 22.45 7.76
CA GLU A 819 -19.00 21.66 8.94
C GLU A 819 -18.17 20.36 8.96
N GLY A 820 -18.05 19.67 10.11
CA GLY A 820 -17.48 18.30 10.15
C GLY A 820 -16.20 18.09 10.96
N CYS A 821 -16.17 18.67 12.15
CA CYS A 821 -15.39 18.19 13.29
C CYS A 821 -16.34 17.44 14.22
#